data_AF-A0A926HJ50-F1
#
_entry.id   AF-A0A926HJ50-F1
#
_cell.length_a   1.000
_cell.length_b   1.000
_cell.length_c   1.000
_cell.angle_alpha   90.00
_cell.angle_beta   90.00
_cell.angle_gamma   90.00
#
_symmetry.space_group_name_H-M   'P 1'
#
loop_
_entity.id
_entity.type
_entity.pdbx_description
1 polymer ?
#
loop_
_entity_poly.entity_id
_entity_poly.type
_entity_poly.pdbx_seq_one_letter_code
_entity_poly.pdbx_strand_id
1 'polypeptide(L)'
;MATTTQTPVSVTSHPGAKLGYPEGSLRFDWAMVALSALFLAGLWVDGWAHFHGEVDGSFFTPWHFLFYGSFGTVALFLGGNHLRNSGRGYAFAQALPKGYWLSLIGVGVFALGGVGDMIWHTLFGIEAGTEALMSPTHIMLAIGMALVFTGPIRATWLRTREAGAELRGWRTLGPLIIGMTLFMTLIMFFGSYANPMITPYIFMGSDLGGEVVQTNQVYVMNADGTQQTRLAGSGDSSASWAAWSPDGSKIAFTLGDSEPIDADDANENPQSDIYTMNLDASELTRITFMDGAETNAAWSPDSSKLVFTGMVDGNQEIFLLDLTGGEPQRITTTPDVLETGAAWSPDGSQLAYTAMQDEASDIWIMNADGSNPHALTTNGSSGSPAWSPDGTRIVFNTFIDESTGIYTMNADGTDVQRVINSGDLEAYPVYSADGESILFSSWASGAAEIYRIPITGGETLEAAELITDNPALTSMFAAESQDGSQILFVARGQSAENGGEDGAGLAQDFGVTSILFTAALYAGAVALLTWHWHVPFGTFTLLFTGSTAMFTLLNDFFVLIIPALVAGLVVDLLVSRIQPSPERIGRFVTLAFAAPAIYFAFYFLAIGLIMPLPWSIHVWSGAIFMSGVVGTLIALLVSSSSRNGQRLAEI
;
A
#
# COMPACT_ATOMS: atom_id res chain seq x y z
N MET A 1 -69.35 1.35 28.68
CA MET A 1 -68.48 0.88 27.59
C MET A 1 -68.65 1.85 26.44
N ALA A 2 -67.63 2.67 26.20
CA ALA A 2 -67.68 3.76 25.23
C ALA A 2 -67.44 3.21 23.81
N THR A 3 -68.43 3.37 22.94
CA THR A 3 -68.32 3.15 21.50
C THR A 3 -67.89 4.48 20.87
N THR A 4 -66.60 4.60 20.58
CA THR A 4 -66.05 5.78 19.91
C THR A 4 -66.35 5.68 18.41
N THR A 5 -67.35 6.42 17.96
CA THR A 5 -67.58 6.74 16.54
C THR A 5 -66.45 7.65 16.04
N GLN A 6 -65.48 7.09 15.31
CA GLN A 6 -64.57 7.90 14.50
C GLN A 6 -65.31 8.41 13.27
N THR A 7 -65.56 9.71 13.25
CA THR A 7 -65.92 10.50 12.08
C THR A 7 -64.81 10.36 11.02
N PRO A 8 -65.13 10.11 9.73
CA PRO A 8 -64.13 10.22 8.69
C PRO A 8 -63.78 11.69 8.51
N VAL A 9 -62.53 12.05 8.80
CA VAL A 9 -61.96 13.33 8.40
C VAL A 9 -61.91 13.34 6.88
N SER A 10 -62.85 14.07 6.27
CA SER A 10 -62.78 14.45 4.86
C SER A 10 -61.63 15.43 4.69
N VAL A 11 -60.45 14.92 4.31
CA VAL A 11 -59.44 15.76 3.68
C VAL A 11 -60.04 16.24 2.37
N THR A 12 -60.34 17.52 2.31
CA THR A 12 -60.88 18.23 1.16
C THR A 12 -59.88 18.17 0.00
N SER A 13 -59.98 17.14 -0.83
CA SER A 13 -59.38 17.16 -2.16
C SER A 13 -59.95 18.38 -2.89
N HIS A 14 -59.08 19.30 -3.32
CA HIS A 14 -59.49 20.42 -4.17
C HIS A 14 -60.30 19.87 -5.36
N PRO A 15 -61.56 20.32 -5.55
CA PRO A 15 -62.40 19.86 -6.65
C PRO A 15 -61.79 20.39 -7.96
N GLY A 16 -61.08 19.53 -8.68
CA GLY A 16 -60.42 19.87 -9.94
C GLY A 16 -59.05 19.23 -10.17
N ALA A 17 -58.46 18.55 -9.18
CA ALA A 17 -57.16 17.93 -9.35
C ALA A 17 -57.24 16.68 -10.26
N LYS A 18 -56.47 16.66 -11.36
CA LYS A 18 -56.29 15.46 -12.18
C LYS A 18 -55.54 14.41 -11.37
N LEU A 19 -56.12 13.21 -11.27
CA LEU A 19 -55.51 12.07 -10.58
C LEU A 19 -54.36 11.49 -11.42
N GLY A 20 -53.23 11.21 -10.78
CA GLY A 20 -52.08 10.55 -11.40
C GLY A 20 -51.05 11.52 -11.98
N TYR A 21 -50.22 11.02 -12.90
CA TYR A 21 -49.11 11.77 -13.48
C TYR A 21 -49.44 12.18 -14.93
N PRO A 22 -48.86 13.28 -15.44
CA PRO A 22 -48.82 13.57 -16.86
C PRO A 22 -48.24 12.40 -17.65
N GLU A 23 -48.67 12.23 -18.90
CA GLU A 23 -48.13 11.19 -19.78
C GLU A 23 -46.61 11.34 -19.95
N GLY A 24 -45.85 10.32 -19.52
CA GLY A 24 -44.42 10.22 -19.78
C GLY A 24 -44.18 9.70 -21.20
N SER A 25 -43.73 10.57 -22.10
CA SER A 25 -43.40 10.20 -23.47
C SER A 25 -41.90 9.99 -23.67
N LEU A 26 -41.52 9.10 -24.60
CA LEU A 26 -40.12 8.94 -25.02
C LEU A 26 -39.50 10.25 -25.49
N ARG A 27 -40.29 11.16 -26.07
CA ARG A 27 -39.81 12.49 -26.48
C ARG A 27 -39.33 13.31 -25.28
N PHE A 28 -39.99 13.19 -24.14
CA PHE A 28 -39.58 13.86 -22.91
C PHE A 28 -38.24 13.31 -22.41
N ASP A 29 -38.05 11.99 -22.45
CA ASP A 29 -36.78 11.39 -22.01
C ASP A 29 -35.61 11.75 -22.91
N TRP A 30 -35.81 11.72 -24.23
CA TRP A 30 -34.80 12.14 -25.19
C TRP A 30 -34.43 13.62 -25.02
N ALA A 31 -35.41 14.48 -24.77
CA ALA A 31 -35.15 15.88 -24.44
C ALA A 31 -34.34 16.01 -23.14
N MET A 32 -34.72 15.28 -22.08
CA MET A 32 -34.01 15.31 -20.81
C MET A 32 -32.57 14.84 -20.92
N VAL A 33 -32.30 13.79 -21.70
CA VAL A 33 -30.95 13.29 -21.92
C VAL A 33 -30.11 14.26 -22.74
N ALA A 34 -30.68 14.90 -23.76
CA ALA A 34 -29.96 15.92 -24.54
C ALA A 34 -29.57 17.12 -23.67
N LEU A 35 -30.48 17.59 -22.81
CA LEU A 35 -30.20 18.67 -21.86
C LEU A 35 -29.21 18.23 -20.78
N SER A 36 -29.28 16.98 -20.33
CA SER A 36 -28.32 16.43 -19.36
C SER A 36 -26.91 16.30 -19.96
N ALA A 37 -26.80 15.92 -21.24
CA ALA A 37 -25.53 15.86 -21.94
C ALA A 37 -24.92 17.26 -22.11
N LEU A 38 -25.73 18.26 -22.45
CA LEU A 38 -25.28 19.67 -22.47
C LEU A 38 -24.82 20.13 -21.08
N PHE A 39 -25.53 19.70 -20.03
CA PHE A 39 -25.18 20.05 -18.66
C PHE A 39 -23.85 19.43 -18.21
N LEU A 40 -23.63 18.15 -18.50
CA LEU A 40 -22.34 17.49 -18.24
C LEU A 40 -21.22 18.12 -19.08
N ALA A 41 -21.47 18.48 -20.34
CA ALA A 41 -20.48 19.16 -21.17
C ALA A 41 -20.10 20.53 -20.58
N GLY A 42 -21.05 21.25 -19.99
CA GLY A 42 -20.79 22.48 -19.24
C GLY A 42 -19.85 22.25 -18.05
N LEU A 43 -20.12 21.24 -17.22
CA LEU A 43 -19.23 20.84 -16.11
C LEU A 43 -17.83 20.50 -16.62
N TRP A 44 -17.75 19.83 -17.78
CA TRP A 44 -16.48 19.40 -18.34
C TRP A 44 -15.61 20.53 -18.83
N VAL A 45 -16.22 21.50 -19.51
CA VAL A 45 -15.52 22.72 -19.96
C VAL A 45 -15.03 23.52 -18.76
N ASP A 46 -15.84 23.60 -17.71
CA ASP A 46 -15.48 24.27 -16.45
C ASP A 46 -14.33 23.55 -15.72
N GLY A 47 -14.44 22.23 -15.54
CA GLY A 47 -13.38 21.41 -14.96
C GLY A 47 -12.07 21.46 -15.76
N TRP A 48 -12.15 21.47 -17.10
CA TRP A 48 -10.98 21.66 -17.97
C TRP A 48 -10.32 23.02 -17.72
N ALA A 49 -11.11 24.09 -17.61
CA ALA A 49 -10.59 25.43 -17.36
C ALA A 49 -9.90 25.53 -15.99
N HIS A 50 -10.45 24.91 -14.95
CA HIS A 50 -9.79 24.81 -13.64
C HIS A 50 -8.47 24.04 -13.72
N PHE A 51 -8.43 22.94 -14.47
CA PHE A 51 -7.23 22.11 -14.61
C PHE A 51 -6.10 22.80 -15.38
N HIS A 52 -6.45 23.70 -16.31
CA HIS A 52 -5.49 24.42 -17.16
C HIS A 52 -5.17 25.84 -16.65
N GLY A 53 -5.65 26.21 -15.46
CA GLY A 53 -5.38 27.53 -14.87
C GLY A 53 -6.07 28.69 -15.61
N GLU A 54 -7.19 28.43 -16.29
CA GLU A 54 -7.96 29.44 -17.04
C GLU A 54 -9.02 30.15 -16.16
N VAL A 55 -9.01 29.87 -14.85
CA VAL A 55 -9.93 30.44 -13.86
C VAL A 55 -9.13 31.25 -12.82
N ASP A 56 -8.99 32.55 -13.08
CA ASP A 56 -8.19 33.45 -12.22
C ASP A 56 -9.06 34.24 -11.23
N GLY A 57 -9.08 33.82 -9.96
CA GLY A 57 -9.45 34.66 -8.81
C GLY A 57 -10.89 35.20 -8.77
N SER A 58 -11.79 34.70 -9.62
CA SER A 58 -13.19 35.13 -9.70
C SER A 58 -14.10 33.97 -10.09
N PHE A 59 -15.26 33.90 -9.43
CA PHE A 59 -16.34 32.97 -9.76
C PHE A 59 -17.01 33.29 -11.12
N PHE A 60 -16.95 34.54 -11.58
CA PHE A 60 -17.65 34.96 -12.80
C PHE A 60 -16.77 34.81 -14.05
N THR A 61 -16.59 33.57 -14.51
CA THR A 61 -15.87 33.27 -15.75
C THR A 61 -16.81 32.81 -16.88
N PRO A 62 -16.37 32.86 -18.16
CA PRO A 62 -17.13 32.27 -19.26
C PRO A 62 -17.42 30.78 -19.06
N TRP A 63 -16.51 30.06 -18.39
CA TRP A 63 -16.60 28.63 -18.12
C TRP A 63 -17.72 28.30 -17.13
N HIS A 64 -17.76 29.00 -15.98
CA HIS A 64 -18.88 28.93 -15.06
C HIS A 64 -20.18 29.35 -15.73
N PHE A 65 -20.17 30.40 -16.56
CA PHE A 65 -21.36 30.82 -17.29
C PHE A 65 -21.91 29.71 -18.21
N LEU A 66 -21.04 28.97 -18.91
CA LEU A 66 -21.45 27.82 -19.71
C LEU A 66 -22.02 26.70 -18.83
N PHE A 67 -21.38 26.39 -17.71
CA PHE A 67 -21.84 25.36 -16.78
C PHE A 67 -23.19 25.72 -16.15
N TYR A 68 -23.31 26.85 -15.47
CA TYR A 68 -24.57 27.30 -14.86
C TYR A 68 -25.65 27.67 -15.90
N GLY A 69 -25.25 28.13 -17.09
CA GLY A 69 -26.17 28.35 -18.21
C GLY A 69 -26.80 27.05 -18.70
N SER A 70 -26.00 25.98 -18.82
CA SER A 70 -26.49 24.65 -19.18
C SER A 70 -27.44 24.07 -18.11
N PHE A 71 -27.13 24.25 -16.83
CA PHE A 71 -28.07 23.99 -15.72
C PHE A 71 -29.39 24.75 -15.92
N GLY A 72 -29.33 26.04 -16.24
CA GLY A 72 -30.50 26.89 -16.48
C GLY A 72 -31.44 26.32 -17.53
N THR A 73 -30.91 25.68 -18.58
CA THR A 73 -31.75 25.03 -19.61
C THR A 73 -32.55 23.84 -19.05
N VAL A 74 -31.95 23.02 -18.19
CA VAL A 74 -32.62 21.91 -17.49
C VAL A 74 -33.68 22.45 -16.54
N ALA A 75 -33.32 23.47 -15.74
CA ALA A 75 -34.21 24.08 -14.77
C ALA A 75 -35.46 24.69 -15.44
N LEU A 76 -35.28 25.42 -16.54
CA LEU A 76 -36.37 25.98 -17.33
C LEU A 76 -37.25 24.89 -17.95
N PHE A 77 -36.65 23.81 -18.45
CA PHE A 77 -37.41 22.71 -19.06
C PHE A 77 -38.27 21.97 -18.01
N LEU A 78 -37.68 21.55 -16.89
CA LEU A 78 -38.41 20.85 -15.84
C LEU A 78 -39.39 21.77 -15.12
N GLY A 79 -38.96 22.96 -14.72
CA GLY A 79 -39.80 23.97 -14.05
C GLY A 79 -40.96 24.43 -14.94
N GLY A 80 -40.70 24.70 -16.22
CA GLY A 80 -41.74 25.10 -17.17
C GLY A 80 -42.79 24.01 -17.40
N ASN A 81 -42.37 22.74 -17.53
CA ASN A 81 -43.31 21.62 -17.62
C ASN A 81 -44.09 21.42 -16.32
N HIS A 82 -43.42 21.55 -15.17
CA HIS A 82 -44.05 21.44 -13.85
C HIS A 82 -45.12 22.52 -13.63
N LEU A 83 -44.79 23.80 -13.89
CA LEU A 83 -45.73 24.92 -13.78
C LEU A 83 -46.91 24.75 -14.76
N ARG A 84 -46.63 24.39 -16.01
CA ARG A 84 -47.66 24.13 -17.03
C ARG A 84 -48.63 23.04 -16.60
N ASN A 85 -48.14 21.94 -16.05
CA ASN A 85 -48.97 20.82 -15.63
C ASN A 85 -49.68 21.10 -14.30
N SER A 86 -49.06 21.83 -13.38
CA SER A 86 -49.73 22.34 -12.18
C SER A 86 -50.93 23.23 -12.56
N GLY A 87 -50.75 24.13 -13.53
CA GLY A 87 -51.84 24.93 -14.11
C GLY A 87 -52.93 24.13 -14.84
N ARG A 88 -52.65 22.87 -15.22
CA ARG A 88 -53.61 21.90 -15.78
C ARG A 88 -54.33 21.07 -14.71
N GLY A 89 -54.07 21.34 -13.43
CA GLY A 89 -54.70 20.69 -12.29
C GLY A 89 -53.99 19.43 -11.79
N TYR A 90 -52.77 19.11 -12.22
CA TYR A 90 -52.02 18.02 -11.58
C TYR A 90 -51.56 18.42 -10.18
N ALA A 91 -51.54 17.48 -9.23
CA ALA A 91 -50.99 17.73 -7.91
C ALA A 91 -49.50 18.13 -8.01
N PHE A 92 -49.03 19.04 -7.14
CA PHE A 92 -47.68 19.60 -7.19
C PHE A 92 -46.57 18.53 -7.27
N ALA A 93 -46.64 17.49 -6.43
CA ALA A 93 -45.68 16.39 -6.42
C ALA A 93 -45.79 15.44 -7.64
N GLN A 94 -46.86 15.57 -8.43
CA GLN A 94 -47.17 14.71 -9.58
C GLN A 94 -47.21 15.48 -10.90
N ALA A 95 -46.84 16.77 -10.91
CA ALA A 95 -46.94 17.62 -12.10
C ALA A 95 -45.86 17.36 -13.17
N LEU A 96 -44.93 16.44 -12.92
CA LEU A 96 -43.97 15.94 -13.91
C LEU A 96 -44.24 14.48 -14.22
N PRO A 97 -43.80 13.96 -15.38
CA PRO A 97 -43.86 12.52 -15.66
C PRO A 97 -43.19 11.69 -14.55
N LYS A 98 -43.71 10.47 -14.34
CA LYS A 98 -43.14 9.52 -13.36
C LYS A 98 -41.63 9.36 -13.57
N GLY A 99 -40.87 9.42 -12.48
CA GLY A 99 -39.41 9.30 -12.47
C GLY A 99 -38.65 10.64 -12.42
N TYR A 100 -39.29 11.77 -12.77
CA TYR A 100 -38.63 13.08 -12.83
C TYR A 100 -38.86 13.99 -11.63
N TRP A 101 -39.69 13.58 -10.66
CA TRP A 101 -39.86 14.35 -9.42
C TRP A 101 -38.53 14.56 -8.68
N LEU A 102 -37.71 13.51 -8.56
CA LEU A 102 -36.38 13.61 -7.96
C LEU A 102 -35.44 14.46 -8.82
N SER A 103 -35.61 14.52 -10.14
CA SER A 103 -34.82 15.41 -11.00
C SER A 103 -35.16 16.88 -10.72
N LEU A 104 -36.42 17.21 -10.45
CA LEU A 104 -36.81 18.56 -10.02
C LEU A 104 -36.27 18.92 -8.64
N ILE A 105 -36.25 17.96 -7.70
CA ILE A 105 -35.55 18.14 -6.42
C ILE A 105 -34.05 18.39 -6.68
N GLY A 106 -33.44 17.62 -7.58
CA GLY A 106 -32.05 17.80 -8.01
C GLY A 106 -31.76 19.20 -8.54
N VAL A 107 -32.68 19.79 -9.31
CA VAL A 107 -32.57 21.20 -9.73
C VAL A 107 -32.52 22.15 -8.54
N GLY A 108 -33.35 21.92 -7.51
CA GLY A 108 -33.33 22.72 -6.29
C GLY A 108 -32.05 22.54 -5.47
N VAL A 109 -31.58 21.30 -5.31
CA VAL A 109 -30.32 20.98 -4.62
C VAL A 109 -29.14 21.63 -5.34
N PHE A 110 -29.08 21.54 -6.67
CA PHE A 110 -28.03 22.17 -7.47
C PHE A 110 -28.06 23.69 -7.34
N ALA A 111 -29.25 24.32 -7.42
CA ALA A 111 -29.37 25.76 -7.28
C ALA A 111 -28.88 26.27 -5.91
N LEU A 112 -29.23 25.55 -4.83
CA LEU A 112 -28.74 25.85 -3.49
C LEU A 112 -27.23 25.59 -3.38
N GLY A 113 -26.75 24.50 -3.97
CA GLY A 113 -25.33 24.18 -4.07
C GLY A 113 -24.55 25.30 -4.75
N GLY A 114 -25.01 25.83 -5.89
CA GLY A 114 -24.31 26.88 -6.64
C GLY A 114 -24.28 28.23 -5.94
N VAL A 115 -25.36 28.60 -5.22
CA VAL A 115 -25.34 29.77 -4.34
C VAL A 115 -24.38 29.56 -3.18
N GLY A 116 -24.41 28.36 -2.59
CA GLY A 116 -23.49 27.96 -1.53
C GLY A 116 -22.04 28.00 -1.99
N ASP A 117 -21.77 27.54 -3.20
CA ASP A 117 -20.46 27.46 -3.84
C ASP A 117 -19.86 28.85 -4.08
N MET A 118 -20.68 29.77 -4.62
CA MET A 118 -20.29 31.18 -4.74
C MET A 118 -19.94 31.80 -3.37
N ILE A 119 -20.75 31.53 -2.34
CA ILE A 119 -20.48 32.01 -0.97
C ILE A 119 -19.20 31.36 -0.43
N TRP A 120 -19.01 30.06 -0.65
CA TRP A 120 -17.86 29.30 -0.20
C TRP A 120 -16.57 29.86 -0.76
N HIS A 121 -16.52 30.10 -2.07
CA HIS A 121 -15.38 30.75 -2.71
C HIS A 121 -15.13 32.17 -2.23
N THR A 122 -16.19 32.91 -1.85
CA THR A 122 -16.04 34.25 -1.27
C THR A 122 -15.44 34.21 0.14
N LEU A 123 -15.74 33.16 0.92
CA LEU A 123 -15.31 33.05 2.31
C LEU A 123 -13.95 32.35 2.47
N PHE A 124 -13.67 31.32 1.67
CA PHE A 124 -12.54 30.40 1.86
C PHE A 124 -11.58 30.38 0.67
N GLY A 125 -11.88 31.10 -0.42
CA GLY A 125 -11.06 31.12 -1.63
C GLY A 125 -11.42 30.01 -2.62
N ILE A 126 -10.70 29.96 -3.75
CA ILE A 126 -10.91 28.97 -4.80
C ILE A 126 -10.07 27.73 -4.49
N GLU A 127 -10.75 26.60 -4.33
CA GLU A 127 -10.16 25.30 -4.05
C GLU A 127 -9.55 24.71 -5.33
N ALA A 128 -8.52 23.89 -5.19
CA ALA A 128 -7.87 23.19 -6.31
C ALA A 128 -7.65 21.70 -5.99
N GLY A 129 -7.52 20.87 -7.02
CA GLY A 129 -7.26 19.45 -6.88
C GLY A 129 -8.35 18.71 -6.09
N THR A 130 -7.94 17.85 -5.14
CA THR A 130 -8.85 17.01 -4.35
C THR A 130 -9.80 17.82 -3.46
N GLU A 131 -9.37 18.97 -2.95
CA GLU A 131 -10.21 19.83 -2.11
C GLU A 131 -11.46 20.30 -2.86
N ALA A 132 -11.29 20.72 -4.12
CA ALA A 132 -12.42 21.14 -4.96
C ALA A 132 -13.43 20.01 -5.20
N LEU A 133 -12.98 18.77 -5.32
CA LEU A 133 -13.86 17.62 -5.53
C LEU A 133 -14.61 17.21 -4.25
N MET A 134 -14.00 17.43 -3.09
CA MET A 134 -14.51 16.99 -1.79
C MET A 134 -15.24 18.09 -1.01
N SER A 135 -15.24 19.32 -1.50
CA SER A 135 -15.86 20.41 -0.76
C SER A 135 -17.38 20.25 -0.67
N PRO A 136 -18.01 20.66 0.46
CA PRO A 136 -19.42 20.39 0.69
C PRO A 136 -20.35 20.96 -0.39
N THR A 137 -19.99 22.10 -0.98
CA THR A 137 -20.77 22.77 -2.03
C THR A 137 -20.68 22.02 -3.35
N HIS A 138 -19.48 21.60 -3.76
CA HIS A 138 -19.29 20.78 -4.96
C HIS A 138 -19.96 19.41 -4.84
N ILE A 139 -19.90 18.75 -3.67
CA ILE A 139 -20.66 17.51 -3.43
C ILE A 139 -22.17 17.75 -3.56
N MET A 140 -22.67 18.89 -3.06
CA MET A 140 -24.09 19.24 -3.21
C MET A 140 -24.46 19.45 -4.70
N LEU A 141 -23.60 20.10 -5.48
CA LEU A 141 -23.76 20.21 -6.94
C LEU A 141 -23.79 18.82 -7.60
N ALA A 142 -22.84 17.94 -7.25
CA ALA A 142 -22.76 16.57 -7.75
C ALA A 142 -24.06 15.79 -7.47
N ILE A 143 -24.59 15.87 -6.25
CA ILE A 143 -25.86 15.23 -5.87
C ILE A 143 -27.02 15.78 -6.70
N GLY A 144 -27.08 17.11 -6.89
CA GLY A 144 -28.08 17.75 -7.73
C GLY A 144 -28.06 17.24 -9.16
N MET A 145 -26.87 17.18 -9.78
CA MET A 145 -26.67 16.65 -11.13
C MET A 145 -27.00 15.15 -11.21
N ALA A 146 -26.56 14.34 -10.24
CA ALA A 146 -26.85 12.92 -10.17
C ALA A 146 -28.35 12.65 -10.17
N LEU A 147 -29.12 13.39 -9.36
CA LEU A 147 -30.57 13.31 -9.33
C LEU A 147 -31.22 13.70 -10.65
N VAL A 148 -30.67 14.69 -11.37
CA VAL A 148 -31.14 15.05 -12.72
C VAL A 148 -30.87 13.92 -13.71
N PHE A 149 -29.61 13.48 -13.84
CA PHE A 149 -29.15 12.53 -14.87
C PHE A 149 -29.75 11.13 -14.75
N THR A 150 -30.12 10.74 -13.52
CA THR A 150 -30.78 9.45 -13.26
C THR A 150 -32.30 9.48 -13.52
N GLY A 151 -32.88 10.61 -13.94
CA GLY A 151 -34.29 10.74 -14.30
C GLY A 151 -34.77 9.76 -15.38
N PRO A 152 -34.11 9.71 -16.56
CA PRO A 152 -34.40 8.74 -17.62
C PRO A 152 -34.27 7.27 -17.18
N ILE A 153 -33.34 6.98 -16.27
CA ILE A 153 -33.14 5.64 -15.67
C ILE A 153 -34.38 5.26 -14.87
N ARG A 154 -34.81 6.11 -13.93
CA ARG A 154 -36.02 5.91 -13.12
C ARG A 154 -37.28 5.82 -13.96
N ALA A 155 -37.44 6.70 -14.95
CA ALA A 155 -38.60 6.71 -15.84
C ALA A 155 -38.70 5.39 -16.63
N THR A 156 -37.58 4.89 -17.13
CA THR A 156 -37.51 3.62 -17.87
C THR A 156 -37.77 2.42 -16.97
N TRP A 157 -37.21 2.42 -15.76
CA TRP A 157 -37.47 1.39 -14.75
C TRP A 157 -38.96 1.27 -14.42
N LEU A 158 -39.61 2.41 -14.13
CA LEU A 158 -41.04 2.44 -13.82
C LEU A 158 -41.88 1.96 -14.99
N ARG A 159 -41.57 2.36 -16.23
CA ARG A 159 -42.26 1.85 -17.42
C ARG A 159 -42.12 0.34 -17.60
N THR A 160 -40.93 -0.20 -17.33
CA THR A 160 -40.67 -1.64 -17.45
C THR A 160 -41.53 -2.42 -16.43
N ARG A 161 -41.64 -1.92 -15.18
CA ARG A 161 -42.44 -2.57 -14.13
C ARG A 161 -43.94 -2.41 -14.30
N GLU A 162 -44.41 -1.21 -14.67
CA GLU A 162 -45.84 -0.89 -14.67
C GLU A 162 -46.57 -1.36 -15.93
N ALA A 163 -45.90 -1.35 -17.09
CA ALA A 163 -46.54 -1.65 -18.37
C ALA A 163 -46.34 -3.09 -18.85
N GLY A 164 -45.47 -3.88 -18.20
CA GLY A 164 -45.03 -5.19 -18.70
C GLY A 164 -44.40 -5.12 -20.11
N ALA A 165 -43.98 -3.92 -20.52
CA ALA A 165 -43.54 -3.65 -21.88
C ALA A 165 -42.12 -4.18 -22.10
N GLU A 166 -41.93 -4.99 -23.13
CA GLU A 166 -40.61 -5.45 -23.55
C GLU A 166 -39.87 -4.32 -24.27
N LEU A 167 -39.15 -3.49 -23.52
CA LEU A 167 -38.35 -2.40 -24.07
C LEU A 167 -37.11 -2.97 -24.76
N ARG A 168 -36.96 -2.69 -26.05
CA ARG A 168 -35.83 -3.17 -26.86
C ARG A 168 -35.32 -2.11 -27.81
N GLY A 169 -34.00 -2.07 -27.96
CA GLY A 169 -33.34 -1.20 -28.93
C GLY A 169 -33.12 0.23 -28.44
N TRP A 170 -32.31 0.97 -29.20
CA TRP A 170 -31.89 2.33 -28.89
C TRP A 170 -33.04 3.32 -28.75
N ARG A 171 -34.13 3.17 -29.51
CA ARG A 171 -35.25 4.12 -29.44
C ARG A 171 -35.88 4.20 -28.04
N THR A 172 -35.99 3.06 -27.35
CA THR A 172 -36.66 2.96 -26.04
C THR A 172 -35.68 2.90 -24.88
N LEU A 173 -34.52 2.26 -25.05
CA LEU A 173 -33.49 2.14 -24.01
C LEU A 173 -32.39 3.20 -24.11
N GLY A 174 -32.27 3.91 -25.24
CA GLY A 174 -31.25 4.94 -25.45
C GLY A 174 -31.21 5.99 -24.35
N PRO A 175 -32.35 6.56 -23.89
CA PRO A 175 -32.32 7.53 -22.81
C PRO A 175 -31.78 6.98 -21.48
N LEU A 176 -32.09 5.71 -21.18
CA LEU A 176 -31.53 5.00 -20.02
C LEU A 176 -30.01 4.84 -20.14
N ILE A 177 -29.53 4.37 -21.30
CA ILE A 177 -28.11 4.06 -21.53
C ILE A 177 -27.25 5.32 -21.50
N ILE A 178 -27.70 6.38 -22.20
CA ILE A 178 -27.00 7.65 -22.20
C ILE A 178 -27.08 8.29 -20.81
N GLY A 179 -28.25 8.28 -20.15
CA GLY A 179 -28.38 8.78 -18.78
C GLY A 179 -27.48 8.04 -17.79
N MET A 180 -27.32 6.72 -17.94
CA MET A 180 -26.38 5.92 -17.15
C MET A 180 -24.94 6.32 -17.45
N THR A 181 -24.58 6.52 -18.71
CA THR A 181 -23.23 6.97 -19.11
C THR A 181 -22.92 8.33 -18.51
N LEU A 182 -23.84 9.30 -18.60
CA LEU A 182 -23.67 10.63 -18.01
C LEU A 182 -23.52 10.59 -16.48
N PHE A 183 -24.35 9.78 -15.82
CA PHE A 183 -24.25 9.59 -14.37
C PHE A 183 -22.93 8.93 -13.97
N MET A 184 -22.50 7.92 -14.71
CA MET A 184 -21.24 7.22 -14.49
C MET A 184 -20.05 8.19 -14.63
N THR A 185 -20.01 8.94 -15.73
CA THR A 185 -19.00 9.97 -15.98
C THR A 185 -18.96 11.03 -14.87
N LEU A 186 -20.12 11.47 -14.36
CA LEU A 186 -20.18 12.38 -13.22
C LEU A 186 -19.56 11.78 -11.95
N ILE A 187 -19.87 10.53 -11.60
CA ILE A 187 -19.27 9.87 -10.43
C ILE A 187 -17.75 9.74 -10.59
N MET A 188 -17.28 9.39 -11.79
CA MET A 188 -15.84 9.34 -12.07
C MET A 188 -15.17 10.71 -12.03
N PHE A 189 -15.88 11.81 -12.32
CA PHE A 189 -15.35 13.18 -12.19
C PHE A 189 -15.02 13.49 -10.75
N PHE A 190 -15.98 13.25 -9.86
CA PHE A 190 -15.82 13.48 -8.43
C PHE A 190 -14.90 12.44 -7.77
N GLY A 191 -14.68 11.28 -8.39
CA GLY A 191 -13.67 10.29 -8.02
C GLY A 191 -12.37 10.41 -8.82
N SER A 192 -12.10 11.55 -9.46
CA SER A 192 -10.94 11.72 -10.35
C SER A 192 -9.60 11.54 -9.65
N TYR A 193 -9.51 11.88 -8.36
CA TYR A 193 -8.35 11.62 -7.50
C TYR A 193 -7.99 10.12 -7.39
N ALA A 194 -8.91 9.22 -7.71
CA ALA A 194 -8.72 7.78 -7.72
C ALA A 194 -9.09 7.17 -9.09
N ASN A 195 -8.76 7.86 -10.18
CA ASN A 195 -9.05 7.41 -11.54
C ASN A 195 -7.75 7.21 -12.36
N PRO A 196 -7.47 5.99 -12.85
CA PRO A 196 -6.24 5.67 -13.57
C PRO A 196 -6.14 6.31 -14.96
N MET A 197 -7.20 6.98 -15.44
CA MET A 197 -7.22 7.73 -16.70
C MET A 197 -6.76 9.19 -16.54
N ILE A 198 -6.77 9.72 -15.32
CA ILE A 198 -6.36 11.09 -14.98
C ILE A 198 -4.98 11.04 -14.34
N THR A 199 -4.85 10.20 -13.32
CA THR A 199 -3.61 9.97 -12.60
C THR A 199 -3.13 8.56 -12.92
N PRO A 200 -2.40 8.35 -14.03
CA PRO A 200 -1.80 7.07 -14.32
C PRO A 200 -0.63 6.84 -13.34
N TYR A 201 -0.93 6.37 -12.13
CA TYR A 201 0.05 6.02 -11.09
C TYR A 201 1.10 5.02 -11.57
N ILE A 202 0.81 4.28 -12.64
CA ILE A 202 1.78 3.45 -13.33
C ILE A 202 3.00 4.25 -13.81
N PHE A 203 2.88 5.55 -14.06
CA PHE A 203 4.00 6.41 -14.46
C PHE A 203 4.58 7.25 -13.32
N MET A 204 3.99 7.17 -12.12
CA MET A 204 4.51 7.89 -10.96
C MET A 204 5.62 7.05 -10.34
N GLY A 205 6.83 7.60 -10.34
CA GLY A 205 7.93 7.12 -9.51
C GLY A 205 7.66 7.38 -8.03
N SER A 206 8.69 7.20 -7.21
CA SER A 206 8.67 7.26 -5.75
C SER A 206 8.21 8.57 -5.08
N ASP A 207 7.85 9.59 -5.85
CA ASP A 207 7.59 10.95 -5.36
C ASP A 207 6.30 11.08 -4.52
N LEU A 208 5.64 9.98 -4.16
CA LEU A 208 4.48 9.94 -3.26
C LEU A 208 4.89 9.46 -1.85
N GLY A 209 5.87 10.16 -1.27
CA GLY A 209 6.06 10.46 0.17
C GLY A 209 5.81 9.36 1.22
N GLY A 210 6.92 8.92 1.83
CA GLY A 210 6.99 8.27 3.13
C GLY A 210 8.14 7.26 3.15
N GLU A 211 9.25 7.57 3.81
CA GLU A 211 10.35 6.62 4.02
C GLU A 211 9.77 5.42 4.80
N VAL A 212 9.69 4.25 4.17
CA VAL A 212 9.38 3.03 4.89
C VAL A 212 10.66 2.66 5.64
N VAL A 213 10.76 3.07 6.90
CA VAL A 213 11.91 2.75 7.76
C VAL A 213 12.02 1.23 7.86
N GLN A 214 12.99 0.66 7.14
CA GLN A 214 13.26 -0.78 7.18
C GLN A 214 14.16 -1.08 8.38
N THR A 215 13.55 -1.59 9.46
CA THR A 215 14.26 -1.95 10.68
C THR A 215 14.94 -3.32 10.57
N ASN A 216 16.10 -3.47 11.22
CA ASN A 216 16.74 -4.77 11.36
C ASN A 216 15.91 -5.66 12.29
N GLN A 217 15.82 -6.95 11.97
CA GLN A 217 15.03 -7.93 12.69
C GLN A 217 15.86 -9.19 12.93
N VAL A 218 15.55 -9.93 13.99
CA VAL A 218 16.24 -11.19 14.32
C VAL A 218 15.58 -12.32 13.53
N TYR A 219 16.37 -13.14 12.87
CA TYR A 219 15.97 -14.31 12.10
C TYR A 219 16.72 -15.55 12.57
N VAL A 220 16.11 -16.71 12.34
CA VAL A 220 16.74 -18.02 12.48
C VAL A 220 16.56 -18.83 11.21
N MET A 221 17.55 -19.64 10.87
CA MET A 221 17.50 -20.61 9.78
C MET A 221 18.16 -21.92 10.19
N ASN A 222 17.97 -22.97 9.41
CA ASN A 222 18.77 -24.19 9.53
C ASN A 222 20.23 -23.88 9.12
N ALA A 223 21.17 -24.67 9.61
CA ALA A 223 22.60 -24.49 9.31
C ALA A 223 22.96 -24.60 7.81
N ASP A 224 22.06 -25.16 6.99
CA ASP A 224 22.15 -25.26 5.53
C ASP A 224 21.54 -24.07 4.76
N GLY A 225 21.11 -23.01 5.48
CA GLY A 225 20.51 -21.80 4.89
C GLY A 225 19.00 -21.89 4.67
N THR A 226 18.38 -23.05 4.84
CA THR A 226 16.94 -23.24 4.63
C THR A 226 16.10 -22.76 5.82
N GLN A 227 14.81 -22.52 5.58
CA GLN A 227 13.82 -22.15 6.62
C GLN A 227 14.13 -20.84 7.36
N GLN A 228 14.63 -19.82 6.66
CA GLN A 228 14.78 -18.47 7.20
C GLN A 228 13.43 -17.94 7.73
N THR A 229 13.36 -17.78 9.06
CA THR A 229 12.16 -17.44 9.80
C THR A 229 12.46 -16.25 10.70
N ARG A 230 11.63 -15.20 10.62
CA ARG A 230 11.73 -14.05 11.53
C ARG A 230 11.33 -14.47 12.94
N LEU A 231 12.15 -14.13 13.92
CA LEU A 231 11.92 -14.37 15.35
C LEU A 231 11.45 -13.11 16.09
N ALA A 232 12.11 -11.96 15.91
CA ALA A 232 11.81 -10.75 16.68
C ALA A 232 12.10 -9.45 15.93
N GLY A 233 11.49 -8.35 16.41
CA GLY A 233 11.61 -6.98 15.91
C GLY A 233 10.25 -6.28 15.84
N SER A 234 10.17 -5.00 16.20
CA SER A 234 8.99 -4.13 16.09
C SER A 234 9.10 -3.22 14.87
N GLY A 235 7.99 -2.64 14.42
CA GLY A 235 7.99 -1.71 13.28
C GLY A 235 8.86 -0.46 13.51
N ASP A 236 9.08 -0.11 14.77
CA ASP A 236 9.74 1.15 15.16
C ASP A 236 11.11 0.93 15.84
N SER A 237 11.58 -0.31 16.01
CA SER A 237 12.86 -0.61 16.69
C SER A 237 13.71 -1.58 15.89
N SER A 238 15.01 -1.29 15.82
CA SER A 238 16.01 -2.04 15.06
C SER A 238 16.74 -3.02 15.97
N ALA A 239 16.82 -4.28 15.54
CA ALA A 239 17.54 -5.33 16.24
C ALA A 239 18.99 -5.47 15.74
N SER A 240 19.92 -5.82 16.62
CA SER A 240 21.32 -6.08 16.23
C SER A 240 22.00 -7.07 17.19
N TRP A 241 23.14 -7.63 16.74
CA TRP A 241 24.03 -8.52 17.52
C TRP A 241 23.30 -9.59 18.34
N ALA A 242 22.65 -10.52 17.66
CA ALA A 242 21.95 -11.62 18.31
C ALA A 242 22.91 -12.78 18.64
N ALA A 243 22.79 -13.35 19.84
CA ALA A 243 23.65 -14.44 20.33
C ALA A 243 22.85 -15.51 21.08
N TRP A 244 23.24 -16.77 20.91
CA TRP A 244 22.68 -17.90 21.64
C TRP A 244 23.20 -17.97 23.07
N SER A 245 22.34 -18.32 24.03
CA SER A 245 22.84 -18.85 25.30
C SER A 245 23.49 -20.21 25.05
N PRO A 246 24.62 -20.54 25.70
CA PRO A 246 25.29 -21.83 25.52
C PRO A 246 24.40 -23.03 25.84
N ASP A 247 23.45 -22.91 26.76
CA ASP A 247 22.46 -23.96 27.04
C ASP A 247 21.35 -24.12 25.98
N GLY A 248 21.33 -23.26 24.95
CA GLY A 248 20.36 -23.25 23.86
C GLY A 248 18.95 -22.83 24.27
N SER A 249 18.73 -22.37 25.50
CA SER A 249 17.40 -22.04 26.00
C SER A 249 16.91 -20.65 25.58
N LYS A 250 17.84 -19.71 25.34
CA LYS A 250 17.55 -18.30 25.09
C LYS A 250 18.45 -17.71 24.01
N ILE A 251 18.03 -16.56 23.53
CA ILE A 251 18.88 -15.65 22.78
C ILE A 251 18.97 -14.30 23.50
N ALA A 252 20.10 -13.61 23.35
CA ALA A 252 20.27 -12.21 23.70
C ALA A 252 20.45 -11.39 22.42
N PHE A 253 19.92 -10.17 22.38
CA PHE A 253 20.07 -9.26 21.24
C PHE A 253 19.83 -7.82 21.68
N THR A 254 20.31 -6.87 20.90
CA THR A 254 20.06 -5.45 21.12
C THR A 254 18.76 -5.04 20.44
N LEU A 255 17.98 -4.17 21.08
CA LEU A 255 16.88 -3.43 20.47
C LEU A 255 17.04 -1.93 20.79
N GLY A 256 16.91 -1.07 19.78
CA GLY A 256 16.93 0.38 19.94
C GLY A 256 16.19 1.09 18.81
N ASP A 257 16.11 2.42 18.88
CA ASP A 257 15.42 3.23 17.86
C ASP A 257 16.11 3.15 16.50
N SER A 258 15.33 3.22 15.42
CA SER A 258 15.76 2.90 14.04
C SER A 258 16.32 4.06 13.20
N GLU A 259 16.40 5.27 13.73
CA GLU A 259 16.78 6.46 12.96
C GLU A 259 18.29 6.80 13.08
N PRO A 260 18.96 7.21 11.99
CA PRO A 260 20.11 8.09 12.12
C PRO A 260 19.61 9.42 12.67
N ILE A 261 20.25 9.90 13.74
CA ILE A 261 20.03 11.26 14.26
C ILE A 261 20.13 12.23 13.08
N ASP A 262 18.99 12.80 12.65
CA ASP A 262 18.98 14.05 11.90
C ASP A 262 19.90 15.00 12.66
N ALA A 263 20.97 15.43 12.00
CA ALA A 263 22.13 16.10 12.58
C ALA A 263 21.83 17.47 13.27
N ASP A 264 20.56 17.80 13.48
CA ASP A 264 20.09 19.01 14.12
C ASP A 264 19.68 18.83 15.60
N ASP A 265 19.48 17.60 16.10
CA ASP A 265 19.20 17.33 17.52
C ASP A 265 20.31 16.50 18.19
N ALA A 266 21.51 17.09 18.28
CA ALA A 266 22.71 16.53 18.93
C ALA A 266 22.59 16.32 20.46
N ASN A 267 21.37 16.27 21.02
CA ASN A 267 21.11 16.16 22.46
C ASN A 267 20.45 14.83 22.88
N GLU A 268 20.00 13.98 21.95
CA GLU A 268 19.48 12.65 22.28
C GLU A 268 20.50 11.57 21.87
N ASN A 269 21.14 10.97 22.87
CA ASN A 269 22.03 9.82 22.69
C ASN A 269 21.15 8.62 22.26
N PRO A 270 21.49 7.86 21.21
CA PRO A 270 20.65 6.74 20.78
C PRO A 270 20.48 5.77 21.95
N GLN A 271 19.24 5.44 22.29
CA GLN A 271 18.93 4.47 23.33
C GLN A 271 18.77 3.08 22.70
N SER A 272 19.47 2.12 23.27
CA SER A 272 19.31 0.71 22.93
C SER A 272 19.57 -0.14 24.15
N ASP A 273 18.81 -1.19 24.34
CA ASP A 273 18.97 -2.10 25.47
C ASP A 273 19.24 -3.52 25.02
N ILE A 274 19.78 -4.33 25.93
CA ILE A 274 19.86 -5.77 25.73
C ILE A 274 18.56 -6.42 26.17
N TYR A 275 18.03 -7.24 25.28
CA TYR A 275 16.87 -8.09 25.51
C TYR A 275 17.25 -9.56 25.47
N THR A 276 16.52 -10.37 26.22
CA THR A 276 16.57 -11.83 26.10
C THR A 276 15.19 -12.37 25.79
N MET A 277 15.13 -13.49 25.07
CA MET A 277 13.89 -14.21 24.81
C MET A 277 14.13 -15.70 24.59
N ASN A 278 13.06 -16.48 24.67
CA ASN A 278 13.08 -17.90 24.29
C ASN A 278 13.02 -18.04 22.75
N LEU A 279 13.42 -19.21 22.25
CA LEU A 279 13.44 -19.51 20.81
C LEU A 279 12.08 -19.50 20.12
N ASP A 280 11.01 -19.77 20.86
CA ASP A 280 9.63 -19.65 20.39
C ASP A 280 9.11 -18.20 20.39
N ALA A 281 10.02 -17.23 20.54
CA ALA A 281 9.79 -15.80 20.69
C ALA A 281 8.94 -15.42 21.93
N SER A 282 8.79 -16.34 22.89
CA SER A 282 8.17 -16.04 24.17
C SER A 282 9.14 -15.41 25.18
N GLU A 283 8.59 -14.84 26.25
CA GLU A 283 9.34 -14.28 27.38
C GLU A 283 10.36 -13.19 27.01
N LEU A 284 10.05 -12.37 26.01
CA LEU A 284 10.85 -11.19 25.67
C LEU A 284 10.98 -10.27 26.89
N THR A 285 12.22 -10.10 27.37
CA THR A 285 12.54 -9.39 28.61
C THR A 285 13.73 -8.48 28.39
N ARG A 286 13.57 -7.18 28.70
CA ARG A 286 14.68 -6.22 28.82
C ARG A 286 15.52 -6.57 30.05
N ILE A 287 16.84 -6.67 29.90
CA ILE A 287 17.74 -7.09 30.99
C ILE A 287 18.75 -6.02 31.40
N THR A 288 19.00 -5.01 30.57
CA THR A 288 19.81 -3.83 30.93
C THR A 288 18.92 -2.58 30.99
N PHE A 289 19.31 -1.61 31.82
CA PHE A 289 18.51 -0.40 32.09
C PHE A 289 19.39 0.83 32.30
N MET A 290 20.57 0.88 31.69
CA MET A 290 21.51 1.98 31.90
C MET A 290 21.11 3.19 31.04
N ASP A 291 21.61 4.36 31.43
CA ASP A 291 21.43 5.59 30.65
C ASP A 291 22.45 5.59 29.51
N GLY A 292 22.04 5.20 28.30
CA GLY A 292 22.92 5.18 27.12
C GLY A 292 22.51 4.12 26.12
N ALA A 293 23.44 3.78 25.21
CA ALA A 293 23.31 2.62 24.33
C ALA A 293 24.01 1.41 24.96
N GLU A 294 23.28 0.29 25.07
CA GLU A 294 23.79 -1.04 25.39
C GLU A 294 23.73 -1.97 24.18
N THR A 295 24.89 -2.52 23.79
CA THR A 295 25.07 -3.29 22.55
C THR A 295 25.97 -4.53 22.77
N ASN A 296 26.08 -5.39 21.75
CA ASN A 296 27.09 -6.47 21.69
C ASN A 296 27.10 -7.44 22.89
N ALA A 297 25.93 -7.94 23.29
CA ALA A 297 25.85 -8.90 24.39
C ALA A 297 26.42 -10.28 24.02
N ALA A 298 27.22 -10.87 24.90
CA ALA A 298 27.76 -12.23 24.77
C ALA A 298 27.65 -13.01 26.09
N TRP A 299 27.20 -14.26 25.99
CA TRP A 299 26.96 -15.15 27.13
C TRP A 299 28.25 -15.78 27.65
N SER A 300 28.37 -15.89 28.97
CA SER A 300 29.38 -16.75 29.58
C SER A 300 29.11 -18.22 29.23
N PRO A 301 30.14 -19.08 29.15
CA PRO A 301 29.98 -20.49 28.76
C PRO A 301 29.02 -21.30 29.64
N ASP A 302 28.83 -20.89 30.90
CA ASP A 302 27.91 -21.49 31.85
C ASP A 302 26.48 -20.88 31.82
N SER A 303 26.20 -19.97 30.89
CA SER A 303 24.94 -19.23 30.73
C SER A 303 24.51 -18.40 31.96
N SER A 304 25.42 -18.14 32.91
CA SER A 304 25.10 -17.42 34.15
C SER A 304 25.35 -15.91 34.08
N LYS A 305 26.13 -15.44 33.11
CA LYS A 305 26.53 -14.04 32.96
C LYS A 305 26.44 -13.57 31.51
N LEU A 306 26.35 -12.26 31.35
CA LEU A 306 26.52 -11.57 30.07
C LEU A 306 27.64 -10.56 30.17
N VAL A 307 28.45 -10.46 29.13
CA VAL A 307 29.23 -9.24 28.87
C VAL A 307 28.54 -8.46 27.78
N PHE A 308 28.63 -7.14 27.83
CA PHE A 308 28.05 -6.26 26.82
C PHE A 308 28.78 -4.92 26.80
N THR A 309 28.59 -4.17 25.72
CA THR A 309 29.14 -2.82 25.56
C THR A 309 28.12 -1.79 26.04
N GLY A 310 28.50 -0.90 26.94
CA GLY A 310 27.66 0.18 27.45
C GLY A 310 28.28 1.55 27.23
N MET A 311 27.47 2.52 26.81
CA MET A 311 27.86 3.93 26.74
C MET A 311 27.73 4.56 28.13
N VAL A 312 28.84 5.04 28.70
CA VAL A 312 28.87 5.68 30.03
C VAL A 312 29.82 6.87 30.01
N ASP A 313 29.37 8.01 30.54
CA ASP A 313 30.16 9.26 30.56
C ASP A 313 30.71 9.69 29.18
N GLY A 314 30.03 9.30 28.09
CA GLY A 314 30.46 9.55 26.71
C GLY A 314 31.54 8.60 26.18
N ASN A 315 31.86 7.52 26.90
CA ASN A 315 32.80 6.48 26.50
C ASN A 315 32.12 5.11 26.34
N GLN A 316 32.57 4.29 25.40
CA GLN A 316 32.11 2.90 25.25
C GLN A 316 32.98 1.97 26.07
N GLU A 317 32.36 1.20 26.95
CA GLU A 317 33.04 0.37 27.94
C GLU A 317 32.41 -1.02 28.01
N ILE A 318 33.17 -2.01 28.48
CA ILE A 318 32.70 -3.38 28.69
C ILE A 318 32.14 -3.52 30.10
N PHE A 319 30.93 -4.06 30.17
CA PHE A 319 30.22 -4.36 31.40
C PHE A 319 30.01 -5.87 31.53
N LEU A 320 30.00 -6.35 32.78
CA LEU A 320 29.67 -7.71 33.17
C LEU A 320 28.39 -7.70 34.00
N LEU A 321 27.40 -8.49 33.59
CA LEU A 321 26.12 -8.65 34.28
C LEU A 321 25.97 -10.10 34.76
N ASP A 322 25.68 -10.28 36.04
CA ASP A 322 25.31 -11.57 36.62
C ASP A 322 23.79 -11.77 36.55
N LEU A 323 23.35 -12.83 35.86
CA LEU A 323 21.93 -13.09 35.61
C LEU A 323 21.21 -13.68 36.83
N THR A 324 21.94 -14.10 37.87
CA THR A 324 21.34 -14.54 39.14
C THR A 324 20.86 -13.38 40.02
N GLY A 325 21.22 -12.14 39.64
CA GLY A 325 20.79 -10.91 40.27
C GLY A 325 21.97 -10.01 40.62
N GLY A 326 21.92 -8.74 40.22
CA GLY A 326 22.95 -7.74 40.46
C GLY A 326 22.85 -6.58 39.47
N GLU A 327 23.56 -5.49 39.77
CA GLU A 327 23.74 -4.38 38.82
C GLU A 327 24.91 -4.68 37.88
N PRO A 328 24.89 -4.20 36.61
CA PRO A 328 26.03 -4.32 35.71
C PRO A 328 27.32 -3.75 36.31
N GLN A 329 28.40 -4.52 36.26
CA GLN A 329 29.72 -4.10 36.70
C GLN A 329 30.55 -3.64 35.50
N ARG A 330 30.99 -2.38 35.50
CA ARG A 330 31.99 -1.87 34.56
C ARG A 330 33.35 -2.55 34.81
N ILE A 331 33.90 -3.23 33.81
CA ILE A 331 35.17 -3.98 33.92
C ILE A 331 36.33 -3.37 33.12
N THR A 332 36.05 -2.42 32.23
CA THR A 332 37.04 -1.52 31.63
C THR A 332 36.81 -0.08 32.10
N THR A 333 37.87 0.73 32.21
CA THR A 333 37.76 2.14 32.64
C THR A 333 38.83 3.02 31.97
N THR A 334 39.22 2.69 30.75
CA THR A 334 40.34 3.39 30.09
C THR A 334 39.82 4.70 29.49
N PRO A 335 40.32 5.88 29.90
CA PRO A 335 39.85 7.13 29.32
C PRO A 335 40.20 7.23 27.83
N ASP A 336 39.26 7.74 27.04
CA ASP A 336 39.42 8.03 25.61
C ASP A 336 39.78 6.79 24.75
N VAL A 337 39.39 5.60 25.22
CA VAL A 337 39.46 4.35 24.47
C VAL A 337 38.05 3.80 24.39
N LEU A 338 37.63 3.35 23.20
CA LEU A 338 36.34 2.73 22.99
C LEU A 338 36.52 1.20 23.01
N GLU A 339 36.11 0.57 24.11
CA GLU A 339 36.15 -0.88 24.29
C GLU A 339 34.80 -1.54 23.98
N THR A 340 34.77 -2.38 22.93
CA THR A 340 33.53 -2.95 22.39
C THR A 340 33.64 -4.44 22.04
N GLY A 341 32.49 -5.12 21.93
CA GLY A 341 32.40 -6.44 21.29
C GLY A 341 33.18 -7.54 22.00
N ALA A 342 32.97 -7.70 23.31
CA ALA A 342 33.67 -8.70 24.11
C ALA A 342 33.14 -10.12 23.83
N ALA A 343 34.06 -11.08 23.68
CA ALA A 343 33.77 -12.50 23.48
C ALA A 343 34.44 -13.36 24.56
N TRP A 344 33.69 -14.30 25.12
CA TRP A 344 34.17 -15.25 26.12
C TRP A 344 35.02 -16.36 25.53
N SER A 345 36.13 -16.66 26.20
CA SER A 345 36.83 -17.93 26.05
C SER A 345 35.93 -19.10 26.46
N PRO A 346 36.04 -20.28 25.83
CA PRO A 346 35.16 -21.43 26.13
C PRO A 346 35.26 -21.94 27.58
N ASP A 347 36.39 -21.70 28.25
CA ASP A 347 36.58 -22.05 29.65
C ASP A 347 36.11 -20.96 30.64
N GLY A 348 35.68 -19.80 30.12
CA GLY A 348 35.17 -18.67 30.90
C GLY A 348 36.23 -17.88 31.66
N SER A 349 37.52 -18.12 31.41
CA SER A 349 38.60 -17.48 32.16
C SER A 349 39.03 -16.13 31.60
N GLN A 350 38.83 -15.91 30.30
CA GLN A 350 39.28 -14.74 29.55
C GLN A 350 38.20 -14.16 28.63
N LEU A 351 38.38 -12.89 28.30
CA LEU A 351 37.59 -12.11 27.34
C LEU A 351 38.52 -11.55 26.26
N ALA A 352 38.16 -11.75 25.00
CA ALA A 352 38.77 -11.03 23.87
C ALA A 352 37.84 -9.89 23.47
N TYR A 353 38.36 -8.71 23.16
CA TYR A 353 37.55 -7.53 22.84
C TYR A 353 38.27 -6.59 21.88
N THR A 354 37.53 -5.65 21.30
CA THR A 354 38.09 -4.60 20.45
C THR A 354 38.35 -3.37 21.32
N ALA A 355 39.54 -2.79 21.25
CA ALA A 355 39.85 -1.49 21.86
C ALA A 355 40.26 -0.51 20.76
N MET A 356 39.63 0.65 20.71
CA MET A 356 39.89 1.67 19.70
C MET A 356 40.34 3.00 20.32
N GLN A 357 41.48 3.51 19.86
CA GLN A 357 42.03 4.81 20.26
C GLN A 357 42.46 5.58 19.01
N ASP A 358 42.07 6.84 18.88
CA ASP A 358 42.43 7.71 17.74
C ASP A 358 42.22 7.05 16.37
N GLU A 359 41.05 6.40 16.17
CA GLU A 359 40.67 5.63 14.96
C GLU A 359 41.45 4.33 14.72
N ALA A 360 42.45 4.00 15.56
CA ALA A 360 43.17 2.74 15.51
C ALA A 360 42.51 1.69 16.41
N SER A 361 42.04 0.59 15.83
CA SER A 361 41.42 -0.53 16.55
C SER A 361 42.32 -1.76 16.62
N ASP A 362 42.41 -2.38 17.79
CA ASP A 362 43.17 -3.61 17.99
C ASP A 362 42.38 -4.63 18.80
N ILE A 363 42.75 -5.91 18.67
CA ILE A 363 42.23 -6.99 19.50
C ILE A 363 43.01 -7.03 20.80
N TRP A 364 42.28 -6.99 21.91
CA TRP A 364 42.80 -7.08 23.26
C TRP A 364 42.25 -8.31 23.96
N ILE A 365 42.97 -8.75 24.99
CA ILE A 365 42.54 -9.81 25.88
C ILE A 365 42.69 -9.39 27.34
N MET A 366 41.75 -9.82 28.18
CA MET A 366 41.80 -9.65 29.63
C MET A 366 41.24 -10.91 30.32
N ASN A 367 41.50 -11.05 31.61
CA ASN A 367 40.79 -12.03 32.43
C ASN A 367 39.31 -11.64 32.54
N ALA A 368 38.43 -12.61 32.79
CA ALA A 368 36.99 -12.39 32.90
C ALA A 368 36.56 -11.40 34.01
N ASP A 369 37.45 -11.11 34.96
CA ASP A 369 37.24 -10.11 36.02
C ASP A 369 37.74 -8.70 35.66
N GLY A 370 38.21 -8.49 34.43
CA GLY A 370 38.77 -7.24 33.93
C GLY A 370 40.27 -7.06 34.19
N SER A 371 40.93 -8.01 34.87
CA SER A 371 42.35 -7.89 35.17
C SER A 371 43.26 -8.31 34.01
N ASN A 372 44.51 -7.85 34.03
CA ASN A 372 45.55 -8.16 33.04
C ASN A 372 45.21 -7.82 31.56
N PRO A 373 44.65 -6.64 31.26
CA PRO A 373 44.38 -6.25 29.87
C PRO A 373 45.69 -6.05 29.10
N HIS A 374 45.79 -6.62 27.91
CA HIS A 374 46.89 -6.39 26.98
C HIS A 374 46.47 -6.64 25.53
N ALA A 375 47.13 -5.95 24.59
CA ALA A 375 46.88 -6.09 23.16
C ALA A 375 47.46 -7.39 22.60
N LEU A 376 46.69 -8.05 21.72
CA LEU A 376 47.14 -9.19 20.89
C LEU A 376 47.53 -8.73 19.49
N THR A 377 46.91 -7.67 18.97
CA THR A 377 47.30 -7.01 17.72
C THR A 377 47.81 -5.60 17.99
N THR A 378 48.59 -5.05 17.05
CA THR A 378 49.08 -3.66 17.11
C THR A 378 49.10 -3.01 15.72
N ASN A 379 48.21 -3.47 14.83
CA ASN A 379 48.13 -2.98 13.46
C ASN A 379 47.13 -1.81 13.33
N GLY A 380 46.31 -1.56 14.37
CA GLY A 380 45.40 -0.43 14.41
C GLY A 380 44.22 -0.54 13.44
N SER A 381 43.89 -1.75 12.99
CA SER A 381 42.81 -1.98 12.03
C SER A 381 42.11 -3.33 12.24
N SER A 382 42.05 -3.83 13.48
CA SER A 382 41.49 -5.15 13.82
C SER A 382 40.28 -5.04 14.74
N GLY A 383 39.27 -5.87 14.54
CA GLY A 383 38.04 -5.88 15.36
C GLY A 383 37.24 -7.18 15.30
N SER A 384 36.12 -7.19 16.04
CA SER A 384 35.14 -8.29 16.14
C SER A 384 35.76 -9.67 16.44
N PRO A 385 36.46 -9.84 17.58
CA PRO A 385 37.08 -11.12 17.89
C PRO A 385 36.06 -12.17 18.31
N ALA A 386 36.30 -13.43 17.96
CA ALA A 386 35.56 -14.60 18.45
C ALA A 386 36.51 -15.78 18.74
N TRP A 387 36.21 -16.54 19.79
CA TRP A 387 37.01 -17.69 20.22
C TRP A 387 36.64 -18.96 19.45
N SER A 388 37.63 -19.80 19.17
CA SER A 388 37.39 -21.17 18.72
C SER A 388 36.74 -22.01 19.84
N PRO A 389 35.91 -23.02 19.52
CA PRO A 389 35.27 -23.86 20.53
C PRO A 389 36.25 -24.59 21.46
N ASP A 390 37.46 -24.86 20.99
CA ASP A 390 38.54 -25.49 21.76
C ASP A 390 39.39 -24.50 22.58
N GLY A 391 39.17 -23.18 22.42
CA GLY A 391 39.87 -22.11 23.13
C GLY A 391 41.30 -21.88 22.68
N THR A 392 41.76 -22.54 21.61
CA THR A 392 43.17 -22.43 21.17
C THR A 392 43.41 -21.23 20.25
N ARG A 393 42.36 -20.73 19.60
CA ARG A 393 42.46 -19.69 18.56
C ARG A 393 41.39 -18.61 18.70
N ILE A 394 41.69 -17.47 18.09
CA ILE A 394 40.80 -16.31 17.96
C ILE A 394 40.67 -16.00 16.47
N VAL A 395 39.44 -15.82 15.99
CA VAL A 395 39.13 -15.27 14.67
C VAL A 395 38.77 -13.79 14.81
N PHE A 396 39.15 -12.96 13.84
CA PHE A 396 38.89 -11.52 13.85
C PHE A 396 38.90 -10.96 12.42
N ASN A 397 38.33 -9.78 12.22
CA ASN A 397 38.41 -9.07 10.95
C ASN A 397 39.52 -8.01 11.01
N THR A 398 40.19 -7.74 9.88
CA THR A 398 41.15 -6.64 9.78
C THR A 398 41.05 -5.90 8.45
N PHE A 399 41.11 -4.57 8.51
CA PHE A 399 41.05 -3.69 7.36
C PHE A 399 42.46 -3.43 6.81
N ILE A 400 42.66 -3.72 5.52
CA ILE A 400 43.93 -3.51 4.80
C ILE A 400 43.60 -3.00 3.39
N ASP A 401 44.20 -1.87 3.01
CA ASP A 401 44.18 -1.31 1.65
C ASP A 401 42.77 -1.29 1.01
N GLU A 402 41.79 -0.70 1.72
CA GLU A 402 40.38 -0.53 1.27
C GLU A 402 39.49 -1.78 1.30
N SER A 403 40.01 -2.91 1.78
CA SER A 403 39.26 -4.17 1.97
C SER A 403 39.30 -4.64 3.42
N THR A 404 38.34 -5.45 3.85
CA THR A 404 38.38 -6.11 5.16
C THR A 404 38.47 -7.62 4.95
N GLY A 405 39.47 -8.27 5.53
CA GLY A 405 39.60 -9.73 5.49
C GLY A 405 39.42 -10.38 6.85
N ILE A 406 39.20 -11.70 6.84
CA ILE A 406 39.08 -12.52 8.05
C ILE A 406 40.41 -13.23 8.34
N TYR A 407 40.84 -13.17 9.59
CA TYR A 407 42.11 -13.68 10.08
C TYR A 407 41.90 -14.55 11.32
N THR A 408 42.85 -15.44 11.58
CA THR A 408 42.94 -16.23 12.80
C THR A 408 44.30 -16.06 13.44
N MET A 409 44.37 -16.21 14.76
CA MET A 409 45.61 -16.25 15.52
C MET A 409 45.47 -17.23 16.69
N ASN A 410 46.58 -17.65 17.27
CA ASN A 410 46.56 -18.35 18.55
C ASN A 410 46.03 -17.42 19.66
N ALA A 411 45.49 -18.00 20.72
CA ALA A 411 44.96 -17.26 21.87
C ALA A 411 46.00 -16.34 22.56
N ASP A 412 47.30 -16.58 22.34
CA ASP A 412 48.40 -15.74 22.84
C ASP A 412 48.84 -14.63 21.86
N GLY A 413 48.13 -14.47 20.74
CA GLY A 413 48.41 -13.48 19.70
C GLY A 413 49.45 -13.91 18.66
N THR A 414 50.01 -15.12 18.78
CA THR A 414 50.97 -15.65 17.81
C THR A 414 50.29 -16.31 16.61
N ASP A 415 51.05 -16.63 15.56
CA ASP A 415 50.55 -17.34 14.37
C ASP A 415 49.34 -16.67 13.69
N VAL A 416 49.45 -15.37 13.42
CA VAL A 416 48.42 -14.64 12.65
C VAL A 416 48.40 -15.15 11.21
N GLN A 417 47.26 -15.71 10.80
CA GLN A 417 47.02 -16.29 9.48
C GLN A 417 45.78 -15.68 8.85
N ARG A 418 45.88 -15.30 7.58
CA ARG A 418 44.72 -14.88 6.78
C ARG A 418 43.87 -16.09 6.38
N VAL A 419 42.56 -16.00 6.55
CA VAL A 419 41.59 -17.01 6.11
C VAL A 419 41.03 -16.63 4.74
N ILE A 420 40.54 -15.40 4.59
CA ILE A 420 39.98 -14.86 3.35
C ILE A 420 40.15 -13.33 3.27
N ASN A 421 40.34 -12.82 2.05
CA ASN A 421 40.13 -11.41 1.69
C ASN A 421 39.75 -11.40 0.21
N SER A 422 38.50 -11.09 -0.11
CA SER A 422 38.02 -11.13 -1.50
C SER A 422 38.32 -9.86 -2.30
N GLY A 423 38.78 -8.80 -1.63
CA GLY A 423 38.76 -7.44 -2.14
C GLY A 423 37.49 -6.66 -1.78
N ASP A 424 36.55 -7.24 -1.04
CA ASP A 424 35.35 -6.58 -0.52
C ASP A 424 35.44 -6.41 1.02
N LEU A 425 34.29 -6.17 1.66
CA LEU A 425 34.17 -6.02 3.10
C LEU A 425 33.69 -7.32 3.73
N GLU A 426 34.59 -8.06 4.39
CA GLU A 426 34.24 -9.17 5.27
C GLU A 426 34.22 -8.75 6.74
N ALA A 427 33.15 -9.06 7.47
CA ALA A 427 32.99 -8.64 8.87
C ALA A 427 32.27 -9.68 9.75
N TYR A 428 32.38 -9.47 11.07
CA TYR A 428 31.70 -10.24 12.12
C TYR A 428 31.92 -11.77 12.02
N PRO A 429 33.18 -12.23 12.01
CA PRO A 429 33.47 -13.65 11.91
C PRO A 429 33.13 -14.39 13.22
N VAL A 430 32.58 -15.60 13.11
CA VAL A 430 32.38 -16.53 14.23
C VAL A 430 32.74 -17.95 13.78
N TYR A 431 33.22 -18.78 14.72
CA TYR A 431 33.44 -20.20 14.44
C TYR A 431 32.11 -20.96 14.34
N SER A 432 32.08 -21.99 13.50
CA SER A 432 31.06 -23.02 13.60
C SER A 432 31.20 -23.81 14.91
N ALA A 433 30.11 -24.43 15.36
CA ALA A 433 30.06 -25.15 16.62
C ALA A 433 31.07 -26.32 16.69
N ASP A 434 31.39 -26.93 15.55
CA ASP A 434 32.42 -27.97 15.41
C ASP A 434 33.86 -27.43 15.32
N GLY A 435 34.03 -26.12 15.13
CA GLY A 435 35.33 -25.46 14.95
C GLY A 435 35.98 -25.69 13.59
N GLU A 436 35.31 -26.34 12.64
CA GLU A 436 35.88 -26.68 11.32
C GLU A 436 35.72 -25.57 10.29
N SER A 437 34.83 -24.60 10.53
CA SER A 437 34.53 -23.50 9.60
C SER A 437 34.31 -22.16 10.33
N ILE A 438 34.25 -21.09 9.55
CA ILE A 438 33.99 -19.73 9.99
C ILE A 438 32.79 -19.20 9.22
N LEU A 439 31.80 -18.65 9.94
CA LEU A 439 30.70 -17.87 9.39
C LEU A 439 31.08 -16.39 9.42
N PHE A 440 30.74 -15.63 8.39
CA PHE A 440 31.02 -14.19 8.31
C PHE A 440 30.01 -13.48 7.40
N SER A 441 29.90 -12.17 7.57
CA SER A 441 29.13 -11.30 6.67
C SER A 441 30.04 -10.78 5.55
N SER A 442 29.59 -10.82 4.29
CA SER A 442 30.32 -10.22 3.15
C SER A 442 29.38 -9.41 2.25
N TRP A 443 29.90 -8.32 1.69
CA TRP A 443 29.18 -7.43 0.77
C TRP A 443 29.48 -7.70 -0.71
N ALA A 444 30.21 -8.77 -1.03
CA ALA A 444 30.64 -9.07 -2.40
C ALA A 444 29.49 -9.33 -3.40
N SER A 445 28.28 -9.63 -2.94
CA SER A 445 27.09 -9.83 -3.78
C SER A 445 26.32 -8.52 -4.07
N GLY A 446 26.78 -7.37 -3.56
CA GLY A 446 26.08 -6.08 -3.63
C GLY A 446 25.20 -5.77 -2.42
N ALA A 447 24.91 -6.77 -1.58
CA ALA A 447 24.25 -6.66 -0.29
C ALA A 447 25.03 -7.47 0.76
N ALA A 448 24.85 -7.17 2.05
CA ALA A 448 25.41 -8.03 3.09
C ALA A 448 24.72 -9.40 3.04
N GLU A 449 25.52 -10.46 2.96
CA GLU A 449 25.08 -11.86 3.01
C GLU A 449 25.99 -12.67 3.95
N ILE A 450 25.49 -13.80 4.42
CA ILE A 450 26.23 -14.72 5.30
C ILE A 450 26.91 -15.80 4.47
N TYR A 451 28.21 -15.94 4.67
CA TYR A 451 29.04 -16.96 4.05
C TYR A 451 29.65 -17.89 5.09
N ARG A 452 29.96 -19.12 4.67
CA ARG A 452 30.71 -20.13 5.44
C ARG A 452 32.00 -20.49 4.71
N ILE A 453 33.13 -20.51 5.40
CA ILE A 453 34.42 -20.96 4.84
C ILE A 453 35.12 -21.96 5.77
N PRO A 454 35.72 -23.05 5.26
CA PRO A 454 36.54 -23.94 6.08
C PRO A 454 37.70 -23.21 6.77
N ILE A 455 38.06 -23.61 8.00
CA ILE A 455 39.15 -22.99 8.78
C ILE A 455 40.53 -23.13 8.10
N THR A 456 40.70 -24.16 7.25
CA THR A 456 41.90 -24.32 6.42
C THR A 456 42.05 -23.22 5.38
N GLY A 457 40.99 -22.43 5.18
CA GLY A 457 40.95 -21.27 4.32
C GLY A 457 40.88 -21.58 2.83
N GLY A 458 40.82 -20.48 2.09
CA GLY A 458 40.85 -20.36 0.65
C GLY A 458 40.77 -18.86 0.40
N GLU A 459 41.86 -18.24 -0.04
CA GLU A 459 42.01 -16.77 -0.01
C GLU A 459 41.01 -15.99 -0.89
N THR A 460 40.03 -16.67 -1.50
CA THR A 460 39.06 -16.17 -2.47
C THR A 460 37.65 -16.60 -2.10
N LEU A 461 36.64 -15.77 -2.39
CA LEU A 461 35.22 -16.10 -2.15
C LEU A 461 34.71 -17.34 -2.89
N GLU A 462 35.36 -17.79 -3.98
CA GLU A 462 34.98 -19.05 -4.64
C GLU A 462 35.10 -20.28 -3.73
N ALA A 463 35.88 -20.18 -2.65
CA ALA A 463 36.03 -21.22 -1.64
C ALA A 463 35.02 -21.10 -0.48
N ALA A 464 34.23 -20.02 -0.44
CA ALA A 464 33.20 -19.78 0.56
C ALA A 464 31.82 -20.17 0.02
N GLU A 465 31.03 -20.83 0.86
CA GLU A 465 29.65 -21.20 0.59
C GLU A 465 28.72 -20.04 1.00
N LEU A 466 27.87 -19.59 0.07
CA LEU A 466 26.80 -18.64 0.38
C LEU A 466 25.67 -19.37 1.15
N ILE A 467 25.36 -18.91 2.36
CA ILE A 467 24.34 -19.52 3.22
C ILE A 467 23.00 -18.81 3.09
N THR A 468 22.99 -17.48 2.96
CA THR A 468 21.75 -16.70 2.75
C THR A 468 21.58 -16.37 1.27
N ASP A 469 20.43 -16.75 0.70
CA ASP A 469 20.13 -16.56 -0.72
C ASP A 469 18.80 -15.83 -0.97
N ASN A 470 18.32 -15.07 0.04
CA ASN A 470 17.04 -14.40 -0.01
C ASN A 470 17.18 -12.98 -0.56
N PRO A 471 16.80 -12.72 -1.83
CA PRO A 471 16.99 -11.41 -2.46
C PRO A 471 16.11 -10.30 -1.88
N ALA A 472 15.23 -10.62 -0.92
CA ALA A 472 14.42 -9.65 -0.21
C ALA A 472 15.06 -9.20 1.11
N LEU A 473 16.22 -9.75 1.50
CA LEU A 473 16.87 -9.48 2.77
C LEU A 473 18.33 -9.09 2.56
N THR A 474 18.87 -8.29 3.48
CA THR A 474 20.31 -8.21 3.69
C THR A 474 20.62 -8.73 5.08
N SER A 475 21.58 -9.65 5.17
CA SER A 475 21.79 -10.53 6.32
C SER A 475 23.18 -10.33 6.93
N MET A 476 23.23 -10.16 8.25
CA MET A 476 24.44 -9.84 9.01
C MET A 476 24.44 -10.55 10.37
N PHE A 477 25.59 -10.55 11.04
CA PHE A 477 25.74 -10.99 12.44
C PHE A 477 25.29 -12.44 12.67
N ALA A 478 25.89 -13.38 11.94
CA ALA A 478 25.60 -14.79 12.10
C ALA A 478 26.10 -15.34 13.44
N ALA A 479 25.33 -16.23 14.06
CA ALA A 479 25.75 -17.05 15.20
C ALA A 479 25.15 -18.46 15.07
N GLU A 480 25.99 -19.50 15.11
CA GLU A 480 25.52 -20.90 15.05
C GLU A 480 25.14 -21.41 16.44
N SER A 481 24.10 -22.23 16.52
CA SER A 481 23.69 -22.90 17.76
C SER A 481 24.76 -23.90 18.20
N GLN A 482 24.85 -24.18 19.51
CA GLN A 482 25.88 -25.07 20.06
C GLN A 482 25.83 -26.49 19.49
N ASP A 483 24.66 -26.94 19.02
CA ASP A 483 24.48 -28.24 18.38
C ASP A 483 24.74 -28.23 16.85
N GLY A 484 25.09 -27.07 16.29
CA GLY A 484 25.37 -26.88 14.87
C GLY A 484 24.14 -26.99 13.96
N SER A 485 22.92 -27.01 14.51
CA SER A 485 21.70 -27.25 13.73
C SER A 485 21.07 -25.98 13.14
N GLN A 486 21.31 -24.83 13.75
CA GLN A 486 20.65 -23.56 13.40
C GLN A 486 21.63 -22.39 13.37
N ILE A 487 21.31 -21.39 12.54
CA ILE A 487 22.02 -20.12 12.49
C ILE A 487 21.03 -19.01 12.83
N LEU A 488 21.39 -18.20 13.83
CA LEU A 488 20.76 -16.95 14.17
C LEU A 488 21.45 -15.84 13.39
N PHE A 489 20.68 -14.89 12.89
CA PHE A 489 21.21 -13.74 12.19
C PHE A 489 20.27 -12.56 12.28
N VAL A 490 20.76 -11.40 11.87
CA VAL A 490 19.96 -10.18 11.78
C VAL A 490 19.79 -9.86 10.31
N ALA A 491 18.56 -9.53 9.91
CA ALA A 491 18.29 -9.07 8.57
C ALA A 491 17.26 -7.94 8.53
N ARG A 492 17.39 -7.07 7.54
CA ARG A 492 16.37 -6.10 7.15
C ARG A 492 15.90 -6.38 5.74
N GLY A 493 14.68 -5.97 5.42
CA GLY A 493 14.21 -6.06 4.05
C GLY A 493 15.07 -5.20 3.11
N GLN A 494 15.31 -5.71 1.91
CA GLN A 494 15.74 -4.87 0.81
C GLN A 494 14.50 -4.25 0.18
N SER A 495 14.46 -2.92 0.06
CA SER A 495 13.63 -2.33 -0.99
C SER A 495 14.17 -2.91 -2.30
N ALA A 496 13.29 -3.40 -3.17
CA ALA A 496 13.71 -4.13 -4.36
C ALA A 496 14.62 -3.23 -5.22
N GLU A 497 15.94 -3.35 -5.05
CA GLU A 497 16.96 -2.54 -5.70
C GLU A 497 17.14 -2.98 -7.17
N ASN A 498 16.11 -2.72 -7.96
CA ASN A 498 16.29 -2.23 -9.31
C ASN A 498 15.56 -0.88 -9.42
N GLY A 499 16.21 0.15 -8.89
CA GLY A 499 15.74 1.54 -8.95
C GLY A 499 15.40 2.03 -7.55
N GLY A 500 16.20 2.99 -7.07
CA GLY A 500 15.98 3.60 -5.78
C GLY A 500 14.64 4.29 -5.64
N GLU A 501 14.49 4.83 -4.43
CA GLU A 501 13.47 5.75 -3.97
C GLU A 501 12.23 5.08 -3.33
N ASP A 502 12.19 5.21 -2.00
CA ASP A 502 11.31 4.52 -1.04
C ASP A 502 9.81 4.85 -1.13
N GLY A 503 9.34 5.48 -2.21
CA GLY A 503 7.91 5.75 -2.43
C GLY A 503 7.24 5.00 -3.60
N ALA A 504 7.96 4.12 -4.29
CA ALA A 504 7.40 3.38 -5.44
C ALA A 504 6.24 2.43 -5.06
N GLY A 505 6.23 1.92 -3.82
CA GLY A 505 5.18 1.06 -3.29
C GLY A 505 3.82 1.77 -3.15
N LEU A 506 3.80 2.99 -2.60
CA LEU A 506 2.57 3.74 -2.39
C LEU A 506 1.91 4.15 -3.71
N ALA A 507 2.69 4.63 -4.68
CA ALA A 507 2.18 4.94 -6.01
C ALA A 507 1.55 3.70 -6.68
N GLN A 508 2.22 2.55 -6.58
CA GLN A 508 1.70 1.28 -7.09
C GLN A 508 0.40 0.86 -6.38
N ASP A 509 0.34 0.99 -5.05
CA ASP A 509 -0.85 0.64 -4.25
C ASP A 509 -2.05 1.54 -4.57
N PHE A 510 -1.84 2.85 -4.70
CA PHE A 510 -2.87 3.79 -5.17
C PHE A 510 -3.29 3.48 -6.62
N GLY A 511 -2.34 3.11 -7.47
CA GLY A 511 -2.61 2.66 -8.82
C GLY A 511 -3.52 1.43 -8.87
N VAL A 512 -3.21 0.39 -8.11
CA VAL A 512 -4.06 -0.81 -8.03
C VAL A 512 -5.43 -0.46 -7.44
N THR A 513 -5.47 0.34 -6.38
CA THR A 513 -6.73 0.75 -5.73
C THR A 513 -7.64 1.55 -6.67
N SER A 514 -7.09 2.50 -7.43
CA SER A 514 -7.84 3.30 -8.41
C SER A 514 -8.39 2.45 -9.56
N ILE A 515 -7.63 1.44 -10.03
CA ILE A 515 -8.10 0.45 -10.99
C ILE A 515 -9.29 -0.34 -10.45
N LEU A 516 -9.19 -0.85 -9.21
CA LEU A 516 -10.25 -1.65 -8.58
C LEU A 516 -11.51 -0.82 -8.30
N PHE A 517 -11.34 0.44 -7.87
CA PHE A 517 -12.45 1.36 -7.69
C PHE A 517 -13.18 1.62 -9.02
N THR A 518 -12.44 1.93 -10.07
CA THR A 518 -12.98 2.14 -11.43
C THR A 518 -13.66 0.87 -11.96
N ALA A 519 -13.07 -0.30 -11.71
CA ALA A 519 -13.65 -1.60 -12.05
C ALA A 519 -15.00 -1.83 -11.35
N ALA A 520 -15.10 -1.49 -10.05
CA ALA A 520 -16.34 -1.60 -9.29
C ALA A 520 -17.46 -0.77 -9.90
N LEU A 521 -17.15 0.47 -10.30
CA LEU A 521 -18.16 1.34 -10.90
C LEU A 521 -18.64 0.83 -12.26
N TYR A 522 -17.74 0.36 -13.13
CA TYR A 522 -18.11 -0.26 -14.41
C TYR A 522 -18.90 -1.56 -14.20
N ALA A 523 -18.46 -2.43 -13.29
CA ALA A 523 -19.15 -3.67 -12.98
C ALA A 523 -20.57 -3.42 -12.44
N GLY A 524 -20.76 -2.43 -11.57
CA GLY A 524 -22.07 -2.01 -11.08
C GLY A 524 -22.99 -1.57 -12.22
N ALA A 525 -22.48 -0.79 -13.18
CA ALA A 525 -23.24 -0.37 -14.34
C ALA A 525 -23.61 -1.54 -15.27
N VAL A 526 -22.66 -2.43 -15.55
CA VAL A 526 -22.87 -3.65 -16.34
C VAL A 526 -23.92 -4.55 -15.68
N ALA A 527 -23.80 -4.78 -14.38
CA ALA A 527 -24.73 -5.57 -13.61
C ALA A 527 -26.14 -4.98 -13.66
N LEU A 528 -26.30 -3.68 -13.36
CA LEU A 528 -27.61 -3.01 -13.39
C LEU A 528 -28.27 -3.10 -14.77
N LEU A 529 -27.52 -2.79 -15.83
CA LEU A 529 -28.05 -2.75 -17.19
C LEU A 529 -28.48 -4.13 -17.70
N THR A 530 -27.67 -5.16 -17.45
CA THR A 530 -27.92 -6.51 -17.97
C THR A 530 -28.82 -7.36 -17.09
N TRP A 531 -28.94 -7.02 -15.81
CA TRP A 531 -29.88 -7.68 -14.92
C TRP A 531 -31.33 -7.31 -15.22
N HIS A 532 -31.58 -6.07 -15.67
CA HIS A 532 -32.94 -5.57 -15.86
C HIS A 532 -33.39 -5.46 -17.32
N TRP A 533 -32.46 -5.35 -18.28
CA TRP A 533 -32.81 -5.11 -19.67
C TRP A 533 -31.96 -5.90 -20.67
N HIS A 534 -32.58 -6.20 -21.82
CA HIS A 534 -31.86 -6.68 -23.00
C HIS A 534 -31.29 -5.47 -23.75
N VAL A 535 -30.09 -5.07 -23.35
CA VAL A 535 -29.43 -3.89 -23.91
C VAL A 535 -29.04 -4.08 -25.40
N PRO A 536 -29.19 -3.04 -26.24
CA PRO A 536 -28.77 -3.09 -27.63
C PRO A 536 -27.23 -3.10 -27.76
N PHE A 537 -26.73 -3.63 -28.87
CA PHE A 537 -25.32 -3.52 -29.24
C PHE A 537 -24.88 -2.04 -29.28
N GLY A 538 -23.67 -1.77 -28.77
CA GLY A 538 -23.10 -0.43 -28.62
C GLY A 538 -23.31 0.19 -27.23
N THR A 539 -23.97 -0.50 -26.32
CA THR A 539 -24.24 -0.01 -24.95
C THR A 539 -22.94 0.15 -24.18
N PHE A 540 -22.09 -0.89 -24.17
CA PHE A 540 -20.83 -0.86 -23.43
C PHE A 540 -19.74 -0.09 -24.16
N THR A 541 -19.79 -0.07 -25.49
CA THR A 541 -19.01 0.85 -26.32
C THR A 541 -19.26 2.30 -25.93
N LEU A 542 -20.52 2.72 -25.84
CA LEU A 542 -20.85 4.08 -25.42
C LEU A 542 -20.45 4.33 -23.96
N LEU A 543 -20.74 3.39 -23.07
CA LEU A 543 -20.45 3.53 -21.64
C LEU A 543 -18.95 3.73 -21.40
N PHE A 544 -18.11 2.81 -21.88
CA PHE A 544 -16.67 2.84 -21.66
C PHE A 544 -16.01 3.99 -22.42
N THR A 545 -16.30 4.16 -23.72
CA THR A 545 -15.69 5.24 -24.51
C THR A 545 -16.14 6.60 -24.01
N GLY A 546 -17.41 6.75 -23.66
CA GLY A 546 -17.99 8.02 -23.20
C GLY A 546 -17.41 8.49 -21.87
N SER A 547 -17.22 7.59 -20.90
CA SER A 547 -16.53 7.92 -19.66
C SER A 547 -15.04 8.16 -19.88
N THR A 548 -14.32 7.30 -20.62
CA THR A 548 -12.88 7.48 -20.85
C THR A 548 -12.54 8.75 -21.63
N ALA A 549 -13.24 9.02 -22.74
CA ALA A 549 -12.92 10.16 -23.61
C ALA A 549 -12.94 11.49 -22.87
N MET A 550 -13.90 11.63 -21.96
CA MET A 550 -14.08 12.79 -21.12
C MET A 550 -12.87 13.03 -20.19
N PHE A 551 -12.27 11.98 -19.61
CA PHE A 551 -11.07 12.13 -18.78
C PHE A 551 -9.79 12.36 -19.57
N THR A 552 -9.68 11.71 -20.74
CA THR A 552 -8.55 11.95 -21.63
C THR A 552 -8.54 13.37 -22.20
N LEU A 553 -9.71 14.02 -22.33
CA LEU A 553 -9.83 15.43 -22.71
C LEU A 553 -9.40 16.38 -21.60
N LEU A 554 -9.59 16.02 -20.32
CA LEU A 554 -9.17 16.85 -19.19
C LEU A 554 -7.64 16.91 -19.03
N ASN A 555 -6.91 15.90 -19.52
CA ASN A 555 -5.45 15.75 -19.32
C ASN A 555 -4.69 15.66 -20.65
N ASP A 556 -5.32 16.00 -21.78
CA ASP A 556 -4.77 15.87 -23.13
C ASP A 556 -4.16 14.49 -23.47
N PHE A 557 -4.64 13.42 -22.82
CA PHE A 557 -4.13 12.06 -22.93
C PHE A 557 -5.03 11.14 -23.78
N PHE A 558 -5.22 11.50 -25.05
CA PHE A 558 -6.21 10.89 -25.95
C PHE A 558 -5.99 9.41 -26.31
N VAL A 559 -4.83 8.84 -26.00
CA VAL A 559 -4.43 7.51 -26.47
C VAL A 559 -5.34 6.40 -25.90
N LEU A 560 -5.98 6.63 -24.75
CA LEU A 560 -6.85 5.64 -24.10
C LEU A 560 -8.26 5.56 -24.70
N ILE A 561 -8.64 6.47 -25.61
CA ILE A 561 -9.96 6.46 -26.26
C ILE A 561 -10.15 5.21 -27.14
N ILE A 562 -9.16 4.90 -27.98
CA ILE A 562 -9.24 3.76 -28.90
C ILE A 562 -9.33 2.42 -28.14
N PRO A 563 -8.47 2.14 -27.14
CA PRO A 563 -8.58 0.96 -26.29
C PRO A 563 -9.94 0.83 -25.59
N ALA A 564 -10.49 1.91 -25.04
CA ALA A 564 -11.81 1.89 -24.40
C ALA A 564 -12.93 1.56 -25.41
N LEU A 565 -12.84 2.10 -26.63
CA LEU A 565 -13.76 1.78 -27.72
C LEU A 565 -13.69 0.31 -28.12
N VAL A 566 -12.48 -0.23 -28.29
CA VAL A 566 -12.28 -1.64 -28.64
C VAL A 566 -12.77 -2.55 -27.52
N ALA A 567 -12.43 -2.25 -26.26
CA ALA A 567 -12.92 -2.99 -25.10
C ALA A 567 -14.46 -3.02 -25.06
N GLY A 568 -15.11 -1.88 -25.28
CA GLY A 568 -16.56 -1.79 -25.32
C GLY A 568 -17.20 -2.60 -26.45
N LEU A 569 -16.61 -2.60 -27.65
CA LEU A 569 -17.05 -3.43 -28.78
C LEU A 569 -16.94 -4.92 -28.47
N VAL A 570 -15.84 -5.34 -27.82
CA VAL A 570 -15.63 -6.74 -27.39
C VAL A 570 -16.68 -7.13 -26.36
N VAL A 571 -16.99 -6.27 -25.38
CA VAL A 571 -18.02 -6.54 -24.37
C VAL A 571 -19.42 -6.57 -24.98
N ASP A 572 -19.76 -5.65 -25.89
CA ASP A 572 -21.03 -5.68 -26.63
C ASP A 572 -21.18 -6.96 -27.47
N LEU A 573 -20.10 -7.42 -28.12
CA LEU A 573 -20.07 -8.69 -28.83
C LEU A 573 -20.29 -9.86 -27.86
N LEU A 574 -19.60 -9.87 -26.71
CA LEU A 574 -19.76 -10.90 -25.69
C LEU A 574 -21.20 -10.99 -25.20
N VAL A 575 -21.82 -9.85 -24.86
CA VAL A 575 -23.24 -9.74 -24.44
C VAL A 575 -24.16 -10.33 -25.52
N SER A 576 -23.92 -10.01 -26.80
CA SER A 576 -24.73 -10.53 -27.91
C SER A 576 -24.64 -12.05 -28.06
N ARG A 577 -23.49 -12.66 -27.69
CA ARG A 577 -23.23 -14.09 -27.81
C ARG A 577 -23.73 -14.88 -26.61
N ILE A 578 -23.41 -14.45 -25.39
CA ILE A 578 -23.74 -15.21 -24.19
C ILE A 578 -25.14 -14.89 -23.66
N GLN A 579 -25.67 -13.69 -23.98
CA GLN A 579 -26.99 -13.22 -23.56
C GLN A 579 -27.15 -13.37 -22.04
N PRO A 580 -26.47 -12.53 -21.23
CA PRO A 580 -26.62 -12.55 -19.78
C PRO A 580 -28.07 -12.26 -19.37
N SER A 581 -28.58 -12.94 -18.34
CA SER A 581 -29.88 -12.62 -17.75
C SER A 581 -30.00 -13.14 -16.31
N PRO A 582 -30.95 -12.65 -15.50
CA PRO A 582 -31.20 -13.16 -14.14
C PRO A 582 -31.50 -14.66 -14.08
N GLU A 583 -32.06 -15.22 -15.15
CA GLU A 583 -32.35 -16.66 -15.26
C GLU A 583 -31.11 -17.48 -15.58
N ARG A 584 -30.04 -16.85 -16.10
CA ARG A 584 -28.79 -17.48 -16.54
C ARG A 584 -27.61 -16.93 -15.74
N ILE A 585 -27.64 -17.12 -14.42
CA ILE A 585 -26.69 -16.50 -13.48
C ILE A 585 -25.25 -16.76 -13.85
N GLY A 586 -24.88 -18.00 -14.24
CA GLY A 586 -23.51 -18.29 -14.68
C GLY A 586 -23.03 -17.37 -15.80
N ARG A 587 -23.87 -17.08 -16.80
CA ARG A 587 -23.53 -16.18 -17.91
C ARG A 587 -23.49 -14.71 -17.48
N PHE A 588 -24.36 -14.33 -16.55
CA PHE A 588 -24.37 -13.00 -15.94
C PHE A 588 -23.07 -12.75 -15.14
N VAL A 589 -22.68 -13.70 -14.29
CA VAL A 589 -21.42 -13.65 -13.54
C VAL A 589 -20.21 -13.65 -14.48
N THR A 590 -20.20 -14.47 -15.53
CA THR A 590 -19.16 -14.44 -16.56
C THR A 590 -19.01 -13.05 -17.19
N LEU A 591 -20.11 -12.39 -17.54
CA LEU A 591 -20.04 -11.03 -18.08
C LEU A 591 -19.49 -10.04 -17.04
N ALA A 592 -19.96 -10.14 -15.80
CA ALA A 592 -19.56 -9.22 -14.75
C ALA A 592 -18.06 -9.32 -14.42
N PHE A 593 -17.48 -10.52 -14.51
CA PHE A 593 -16.02 -10.70 -14.48
C PHE A 593 -15.35 -10.12 -15.73
N ALA A 594 -15.83 -10.52 -16.91
CA ALA A 594 -15.16 -10.23 -18.17
C ALA A 594 -15.15 -8.75 -18.52
N ALA A 595 -16.23 -8.00 -18.27
CA ALA A 595 -16.34 -6.61 -18.70
C ALA A 595 -15.23 -5.67 -18.14
N PRO A 596 -15.02 -5.56 -16.82
CA PRO A 596 -13.92 -4.77 -16.27
C PRO A 596 -12.54 -5.35 -16.61
N ALA A 597 -12.38 -6.68 -16.61
CA ALA A 597 -11.11 -7.32 -16.95
C ALA A 597 -10.69 -7.04 -18.41
N ILE A 598 -11.63 -7.08 -19.36
CA ILE A 598 -11.40 -6.72 -20.76
C ILE A 598 -11.01 -5.24 -20.85
N TYR A 599 -11.72 -4.34 -20.16
CA TYR A 599 -11.39 -2.92 -20.16
C TYR A 599 -9.95 -2.67 -19.68
N PHE A 600 -9.55 -3.24 -18.54
CA PHE A 600 -8.20 -3.05 -18.02
C PHE A 600 -7.12 -3.79 -18.80
N ALA A 601 -7.43 -4.93 -19.41
CA ALA A 601 -6.49 -5.59 -20.33
C ALA A 601 -6.16 -4.71 -21.54
N PHE A 602 -7.16 -4.04 -22.12
CA PHE A 602 -6.94 -3.08 -23.21
C PHE A 602 -6.23 -1.80 -22.72
N TYR A 603 -6.49 -1.34 -21.50
CA TYR A 603 -5.74 -0.24 -20.88
C TYR A 603 -4.24 -0.56 -20.77
N PHE A 604 -3.86 -1.68 -20.15
CA PHE A 604 -2.45 -2.06 -20.02
C PHE A 604 -1.81 -2.38 -21.36
N LEU A 605 -2.55 -3.00 -22.30
CA LEU A 605 -2.06 -3.23 -23.66
C LEU A 605 -1.73 -1.90 -24.35
N ALA A 606 -2.59 -0.90 -24.22
CA ALA A 606 -2.37 0.40 -24.85
C ALA A 606 -1.12 1.07 -24.30
N ILE A 607 -0.94 1.07 -22.98
CA ILE A 607 0.25 1.63 -22.35
C ILE A 607 1.50 0.85 -22.78
N GLY A 608 1.45 -0.48 -22.72
CA GLY A 608 2.55 -1.37 -23.12
C GLY A 608 2.97 -1.25 -24.59
N LEU A 609 2.06 -0.79 -25.47
CA LEU A 609 2.37 -0.51 -26.88
C LEU A 609 3.04 0.85 -27.09
N ILE A 610 2.86 1.80 -26.18
CA ILE A 610 3.48 3.14 -26.24
C ILE A 610 4.86 3.09 -25.58
N MET A 611 4.98 2.37 -24.46
CA MET A 611 6.18 2.31 -23.65
C MET A 611 6.26 1.01 -22.82
N PRO A 612 7.45 0.61 -22.35
CA PRO A 612 7.57 -0.49 -21.40
C PRO A 612 6.72 -0.26 -20.16
N LEU A 613 6.02 -1.31 -19.70
CA LEU A 613 5.26 -1.25 -18.44
C LEU A 613 6.24 -1.26 -17.26
N PRO A 614 6.26 -0.20 -16.42
CA PRO A 614 7.18 -0.13 -15.28
C PRO A 614 6.76 -1.07 -14.13
N TRP A 615 5.48 -1.41 -14.04
CA TRP A 615 5.02 -2.41 -13.07
C TRP A 615 5.42 -3.83 -13.49
N SER A 616 5.75 -4.67 -12.51
CA SER A 616 6.05 -6.08 -12.76
C SER A 616 4.84 -6.81 -13.34
N ILE A 617 5.10 -7.93 -14.03
CA ILE A 617 4.05 -8.78 -14.61
C ILE A 617 3.02 -9.24 -13.56
N HIS A 618 3.44 -9.46 -12.33
CA HIS A 618 2.55 -9.87 -11.23
C HIS A 618 1.51 -8.78 -10.91
N VAL A 619 1.91 -7.52 -10.93
CA VAL A 619 1.07 -6.40 -10.51
C VAL A 619 0.04 -6.08 -11.58
N TRP A 620 0.46 -5.85 -12.83
CA TRP A 620 -0.50 -5.48 -13.87
C TRP A 620 -1.41 -6.65 -14.29
N SER A 621 -0.91 -7.90 -14.34
CA SER A 621 -1.77 -9.05 -14.64
C SER A 621 -2.71 -9.38 -13.47
N GLY A 622 -2.21 -9.22 -12.23
CA GLY A 622 -3.02 -9.31 -11.01
C GLY A 622 -4.14 -8.27 -10.97
N ALA A 623 -3.85 -7.00 -11.31
CA ALA A 623 -4.85 -5.93 -11.35
C ALA A 623 -5.97 -6.22 -12.35
N ILE A 624 -5.64 -6.73 -13.54
CA ILE A 624 -6.64 -7.17 -14.55
C ILE A 624 -7.54 -8.26 -13.96
N PHE A 625 -6.96 -9.30 -13.36
CA PHE A 625 -7.72 -10.40 -12.77
C PHE A 625 -8.62 -9.93 -11.63
N MET A 626 -8.06 -9.15 -10.70
CA MET A 626 -8.79 -8.62 -9.54
C MET A 626 -9.93 -7.68 -9.95
N SER A 627 -9.79 -6.92 -11.04
CA SER A 627 -10.90 -6.13 -11.60
C SER A 627 -12.10 -7.00 -11.99
N GLY A 628 -11.85 -8.22 -12.50
CA GLY A 628 -12.88 -9.22 -12.78
C GLY A 628 -13.46 -9.84 -11.50
N VAL A 629 -12.64 -10.08 -10.48
CA VAL A 629 -13.11 -10.55 -9.17
C VAL A 629 -14.08 -9.55 -8.54
N VAL A 630 -13.75 -8.26 -8.56
CA VAL A 630 -14.65 -7.18 -8.10
C VAL A 630 -16.00 -7.24 -8.82
N GLY A 631 -15.99 -7.44 -10.14
CA GLY A 631 -17.22 -7.57 -10.91
C GLY A 631 -18.02 -8.82 -10.56
N THR A 632 -17.34 -9.93 -10.26
CA THR A 632 -17.99 -11.16 -9.77
C THR A 632 -18.68 -10.92 -8.43
N LEU A 633 -18.02 -10.27 -7.47
CA LEU A 633 -18.58 -9.96 -6.15
C LEU A 633 -19.85 -9.10 -6.29
N ILE A 634 -19.81 -8.07 -7.13
CA ILE A 634 -20.99 -7.23 -7.40
C ILE A 634 -22.14 -8.04 -8.01
N ALA A 635 -21.86 -8.92 -8.97
CA ALA A 635 -22.88 -9.77 -9.57
C ALA A 635 -23.50 -10.75 -8.55
N LEU A 636 -22.69 -11.31 -7.65
CA LEU A 636 -23.18 -12.17 -6.57
C LEU A 636 -24.09 -11.38 -5.61
N LEU A 637 -23.69 -10.18 -5.21
CA LEU A 637 -24.53 -9.30 -4.38
C LEU A 637 -25.88 -8.99 -5.03
N VAL A 638 -25.88 -8.63 -6.32
CA VAL A 638 -27.12 -8.36 -7.08
C VAL A 638 -28.00 -9.62 -7.18
N SER A 639 -27.39 -10.79 -7.42
CA SER A 639 -28.13 -12.03 -7.65
C SER A 639 -28.65 -12.72 -6.39
N SER A 640 -28.11 -12.38 -5.21
CA SER A 640 -28.44 -12.96 -3.89
C SER A 640 -29.93 -12.92 -3.53
N SER A 641 -30.67 -11.95 -4.08
CA SER A 641 -32.11 -11.77 -3.85
C SER A 641 -33.00 -12.67 -4.73
N SER A 642 -32.43 -13.40 -5.70
CA SER A 642 -33.17 -14.25 -6.64
C SER A 642 -33.24 -15.71 -6.16
N ARG A 643 -34.34 -16.40 -6.47
CA ARG A 643 -34.50 -17.85 -6.18
C ARG A 643 -33.36 -18.71 -6.72
N ASN A 644 -32.78 -18.32 -7.84
CA ASN A 644 -31.64 -19.02 -8.45
C ASN A 644 -30.30 -18.61 -7.82
N GLY A 645 -30.19 -17.38 -7.29
CA GLY A 645 -29.01 -16.91 -6.55
C GLY A 645 -28.90 -17.56 -5.17
N GLN A 646 -30.03 -17.86 -4.52
CA GLN A 646 -30.06 -18.64 -3.28
C GLN A 646 -29.46 -20.05 -3.47
N ARG A 647 -29.68 -20.70 -4.62
CA ARG A 647 -29.09 -22.02 -4.94
C ARG A 647 -27.58 -21.98 -5.20
N LEU A 648 -27.03 -20.86 -5.63
CA LEU A 648 -25.58 -20.69 -5.81
C LEU A 648 -24.86 -20.34 -4.51
N ALA A 649 -25.57 -19.82 -3.51
CA ALA A 649 -25.05 -19.60 -2.15
C ALA A 649 -25.10 -20.88 -1.28
N GLU A 650 -25.86 -21.89 -1.72
CA GLU A 650 -25.95 -23.21 -1.09
C GLU A 650 -24.86 -24.20 -1.58
N ILE A 651 -24.12 -23.86 -2.65
CA ILE A 651 -23.00 -24.62 -3.23
C ILE A 651 -21.71 -23.88 -2.86
#